data_AF-A0A127K6B8-F1
#
_entry.id   AF-A0A127K6B8-F1
#
_cell.length_a   1.000
_cell.length_b   1.000
_cell.length_c   1.000
_cell.angle_alpha   90.00
_cell.angle_beta   90.00
_cell.angle_gamma   90.00
#
_symmetry.space_group_name_H-M   'P 1'
#
loop_
_entity.id
_entity.type
_entity.pdbx_description
1 polymer ?
#
loop_
_entity_poly.entity_id
_entity_poly.type
_entity_poly.pdbx_seq_one_letter_code
_entity_poly.pdbx_strand_id
1 'polypeptide(L)'
;MCGIAGLFDTRGKRNFDRALMQRMNDVQHHRGPDEGGYHFEPGVALAHRRLSIIDLATGQQPLFNEDGSVAVVFNGEIYNFQELVPELEALGHVFHTRSDTEVIVHAWEAWGEDCVQRFRGMFAFALHDRNRDTFFMARDRLAVKPMFYALLPDGTLAFGSELKVLMQHPDLDRRIDPQAVEEYFALGYVAEPRTIFLGARKLGPGESLCIRRGQPIPEPRQYWDVRFTLDNNLSLAEATAELTERLRESVRLRMISEVPLGAFLSGGVDSSAVVATMAGLSDEPVNTCSIAFDDPKFNESEFAQRVADRYRTNHFVETVKSDDFDLIDTLAALYDEPFADSSAIPTYRVCQLARKHVTVSLSGDGGDESFGGYRRYRMHLMEEKMRSALPLGLRQPMFGLLGRVYPKADWAPRVFRAKTTFQAMARDATEAYFHSVSILRGDMRHKLFSADFRNKLGGYDALDVFRRHAANADTDDPLALIQYLDLKTYLVGDINTKVDRASMAHSLEVREPLMDHKLVEWLATLPSGLKIQGNEGKYLFKKAMEPFLPDDVLYRPKMGFSVPLARWFRGPLKQRVRDAVLGETLAATGIFNRDYLQHLVDAHQSGARDYSAPLWTLLMFEAFVRNNGSTGADSIASGVACNGGAVYAA
;
A
#
# COMPACT_ATOMS: atom_id res chain seq x y z
N MET A 1 2.67 8.74 12.85
CA MET A 1 3.27 7.42 13.03
C MET A 1 4.74 7.48 13.34
N CYS A 2 5.26 6.43 13.93
CA CYS A 2 6.68 6.31 14.25
C CYS A 2 7.49 5.75 13.06
N GLY A 3 8.81 5.73 13.23
CA GLY A 3 9.75 4.96 12.41
C GLY A 3 10.47 3.94 13.27
N ILE A 4 10.58 2.69 12.81
CA ILE A 4 11.35 1.63 13.47
C ILE A 4 12.54 1.23 12.60
N ALA A 5 13.66 0.88 13.24
CA ALA A 5 14.84 0.36 12.59
C ALA A 5 15.58 -0.59 13.53
N GLY A 6 16.33 -1.54 12.97
CA GLY A 6 17.22 -2.35 13.79
C GLY A 6 18.04 -3.38 13.04
N LEU A 7 18.96 -3.98 13.80
CA LEU A 7 19.91 -4.99 13.37
C LEU A 7 19.90 -6.15 14.38
N PHE A 8 19.83 -7.38 13.88
CA PHE A 8 19.87 -8.61 14.67
C PHE A 8 20.90 -9.59 14.11
N ASP A 9 21.85 -10.05 14.92
CA ASP A 9 22.82 -11.05 14.48
C ASP A 9 22.21 -12.46 14.53
N THR A 10 21.87 -13.04 13.39
CA THR A 10 21.17 -14.34 13.37
C THR A 10 22.05 -15.51 13.82
N ARG A 11 23.38 -15.32 13.89
CA ARG A 11 24.36 -16.41 14.11
C ARG A 11 25.08 -16.30 15.44
N GLY A 12 25.51 -15.09 15.81
CA GLY A 12 26.30 -14.80 16.99
C GLY A 12 25.72 -13.64 17.79
N LYS A 13 26.54 -13.01 18.64
CA LYS A 13 26.16 -11.84 19.44
C LYS A 13 27.10 -10.66 19.18
N ARG A 14 27.38 -10.35 17.89
CA ARG A 14 28.28 -9.24 17.54
C ARG A 14 27.72 -7.91 18.06
N ASN A 15 28.61 -6.95 18.31
CA ASN A 15 28.19 -5.57 18.53
C ASN A 15 27.94 -4.88 17.18
N PHE A 16 26.91 -4.05 17.11
CA PHE A 16 26.62 -3.22 15.94
C PHE A 16 27.18 -1.81 16.10
N ASP A 17 27.58 -1.22 14.97
CA ASP A 17 28.06 0.15 14.92
C ASP A 17 26.92 1.15 15.23
N ARG A 18 27.17 2.00 16.22
CA ARG A 18 26.23 3.05 16.63
C ARG A 18 26.02 4.10 15.53
N ALA A 19 27.06 4.43 14.77
CA ALA A 19 26.96 5.43 13.71
C ALA A 19 26.09 4.92 12.55
N LEU A 20 26.20 3.64 12.20
CA LEU A 20 25.28 2.99 11.25
C LEU A 20 23.83 3.05 11.73
N MET A 21 23.56 2.64 12.98
CA MET A 21 22.22 2.68 13.54
C MET A 21 21.64 4.10 13.59
N GLN A 22 22.47 5.10 13.88
CA GLN A 22 22.07 6.50 13.84
C GLN A 22 21.65 6.91 12.41
N ARG A 23 22.45 6.60 11.38
CA ARG A 23 22.06 6.89 9.98
C ARG A 23 20.75 6.22 9.59
N MET A 24 20.57 4.94 9.96
CA MET A 24 19.33 4.18 9.74
C MET A 24 18.13 4.86 10.40
N ASN A 25 18.31 5.43 11.59
CA ASN A 25 17.23 6.09 12.32
C ASN A 25 16.98 7.54 11.87
N ASP A 26 18.02 8.25 11.43
CA ASP A 26 17.95 9.66 11.02
C ASP A 26 17.27 9.83 9.66
N VAL A 27 17.46 8.89 8.73
CA VAL A 27 16.86 8.95 7.39
C VAL A 27 15.33 8.87 7.39
N GLN A 28 14.73 8.42 8.50
CA GLN A 28 13.28 8.33 8.72
C GLN A 28 12.76 9.34 9.75
N HIS A 29 13.52 10.40 10.04
CA HIS A 29 13.15 11.43 11.02
C HIS A 29 11.80 12.11 10.71
N HIS A 30 11.45 12.28 9.42
CA HIS A 30 10.16 12.85 9.01
C HIS A 30 8.96 12.11 9.59
N ARG A 31 9.10 10.81 9.88
CA ARG A 31 8.02 10.00 10.43
C ARG A 31 7.74 10.41 11.88
N GLY A 32 8.78 10.39 12.72
CA GLY A 32 8.69 10.70 14.15
C GLY A 32 9.66 11.80 14.56
N PRO A 33 9.24 13.08 14.49
CA PRO A 33 10.10 14.21 14.77
C PRO A 33 10.25 14.51 16.26
N ASP A 34 9.38 13.99 17.12
CA ASP A 34 9.28 14.43 18.52
C ASP A 34 10.41 13.87 19.38
N GLU A 35 10.72 12.57 19.23
CA GLU A 35 11.75 11.90 20.03
C GLU A 35 12.49 10.84 19.20
N GLY A 36 13.70 10.47 19.66
CA GLY A 36 14.47 9.36 19.10
C GLY A 36 15.08 8.51 20.21
N GLY A 37 15.00 7.19 20.08
CA GLY A 37 15.51 6.24 21.07
C GLY A 37 16.34 5.14 20.44
N TYR A 38 17.25 4.58 21.23
CA TYR A 38 18.13 3.50 20.81
C TYR A 38 18.31 2.48 21.94
N HIS A 39 18.39 1.20 21.58
CA HIS A 39 18.80 0.12 22.45
C HIS A 39 19.95 -0.64 21.79
N PHE A 40 20.99 -0.94 22.56
CA PHE A 40 22.16 -1.68 22.09
C PHE A 40 22.52 -2.73 23.12
N GLU A 41 22.61 -3.98 22.66
CA GLU A 41 23.15 -5.09 23.44
C GLU A 41 23.87 -6.09 22.50
N PRO A 42 24.67 -7.03 23.04
CA PRO A 42 25.37 -7.99 22.19
C PRO A 42 24.41 -8.75 21.26
N GLY A 43 24.59 -8.59 19.96
CA GLY A 43 23.81 -9.24 18.92
C GLY A 43 22.55 -8.51 18.48
N VAL A 44 22.19 -7.37 19.09
CA VAL A 44 20.99 -6.58 18.75
C VAL A 44 21.22 -5.08 18.86
N ALA A 45 20.69 -4.34 17.88
CA ALA A 45 20.48 -2.91 18.00
C ALA A 45 19.07 -2.54 17.51
N LEU A 46 18.34 -1.77 18.31
CA LEU A 46 17.01 -1.27 17.97
C LEU A 46 17.04 0.26 18.00
N ALA A 47 16.29 0.89 17.10
CA ALA A 47 16.12 2.33 17.06
C ALA A 47 14.68 2.70 16.71
N HIS A 48 14.26 3.84 17.22
CA HIS A 48 12.91 4.35 17.06
C HIS A 48 12.90 5.86 16.83
N ARG A 49 11.96 6.33 16.00
CA ARG A 49 11.55 7.72 15.81
C ARG A 49 10.11 7.87 16.23
N ARG A 50 9.82 8.73 17.20
CA ARG A 50 8.49 8.85 17.80
C ARG A 50 7.71 10.03 17.23
N LEU A 51 6.46 9.78 16.84
CA LEU A 51 5.42 10.79 16.81
C LEU A 51 4.53 10.52 18.01
N SER A 52 4.48 11.44 18.97
CA SER A 52 3.82 11.23 20.26
C SER A 52 2.31 11.51 20.14
N ILE A 53 1.49 10.47 20.30
CA ILE A 53 0.02 10.54 20.16
C ILE A 53 -0.70 10.03 21.40
N ILE A 54 -0.31 8.86 21.92
CA ILE A 54 -0.81 8.27 23.16
C ILE A 54 0.34 8.20 24.16
N ASP A 55 0.04 8.50 25.41
CA ASP A 55 0.97 8.50 26.55
C ASP A 55 2.20 9.36 26.27
N LEU A 56 1.97 10.67 26.10
CA LEU A 56 3.03 11.62 25.74
C LEU A 56 4.23 11.58 26.70
N ALA A 57 4.00 11.25 27.97
CA ALA A 57 5.01 11.27 29.01
C ALA A 57 5.87 10.01 29.10
N THR A 58 5.28 8.81 29.02
CA THR A 58 5.98 7.54 29.28
C THR A 58 6.06 6.56 28.10
N GLY A 59 5.46 6.90 26.95
CA GLY A 59 5.48 6.05 25.75
C GLY A 59 6.78 6.07 24.94
N GLN A 60 7.94 6.35 25.55
CA GLN A 60 9.22 6.32 24.84
C GLN A 60 9.57 4.89 24.39
N GLN A 61 10.21 4.78 23.23
CA GLN A 61 10.65 3.50 22.67
C GLN A 61 12.13 3.56 22.25
N PRO A 62 12.87 2.43 22.28
CA PRO A 62 12.44 1.06 22.58
C PRO A 62 11.86 0.87 23.98
N LEU A 63 10.74 0.14 24.09
CA LEU A 63 10.03 -0.13 25.34
C LEU A 63 10.37 -1.53 25.84
N PHE A 64 10.35 -1.73 27.16
CA PHE A 64 10.72 -3.00 27.79
C PHE A 64 9.60 -3.54 28.68
N ASN A 65 9.60 -4.85 28.90
CA ASN A 65 8.87 -5.44 30.02
C ASN A 65 9.54 -5.09 31.37
N GLU A 66 8.96 -5.53 32.48
CA GLU A 66 9.30 -5.11 33.84
C GLU A 66 10.72 -5.48 34.26
N ASP A 67 11.22 -6.63 33.80
CA ASP A 67 12.58 -7.11 34.08
C ASP A 67 13.61 -6.74 33.01
N GLY A 68 13.17 -6.05 31.96
CA GLY A 68 14.00 -5.61 30.84
C GLY A 68 14.49 -6.74 29.92
N SER A 69 13.93 -7.95 30.01
CA SER A 69 14.32 -9.10 29.19
C SER A 69 13.68 -9.12 27.80
N VAL A 70 12.56 -8.43 27.61
CA VAL A 70 11.89 -8.26 26.32
C VAL A 70 11.92 -6.79 25.94
N ALA A 71 12.46 -6.48 24.77
CA ALA A 71 12.52 -5.12 24.22
C ALA A 71 11.73 -5.03 22.92
N VAL A 72 10.94 -3.98 22.72
CA VAL A 72 10.12 -3.76 21.51
C VAL A 72 10.37 -2.40 20.87
N VAL A 73 10.32 -2.36 19.54
CA VAL A 73 10.09 -1.15 18.75
C VAL A 73 8.85 -1.34 17.88
N PHE A 74 8.00 -0.33 17.85
CA PHE A 74 6.64 -0.41 17.35
C PHE A 74 6.25 0.86 16.59
N ASN A 75 5.77 0.66 15.37
CA ASN A 75 5.13 1.67 14.55
C ASN A 75 3.68 1.24 14.31
N GLY A 76 2.72 1.81 15.03
CA GLY A 76 1.33 1.42 14.93
C GLY A 76 0.46 1.97 16.04
N GLU A 77 -0.74 1.41 16.11
CA GLU A 77 -1.73 1.58 17.17
C GLU A 77 -2.41 0.24 17.43
N ILE A 78 -2.42 -0.24 18.67
CA ILE A 78 -3.22 -1.39 19.12
C ILE A 78 -4.52 -0.86 19.71
N TYR A 79 -5.51 -0.62 18.86
CA TYR A 79 -6.77 0.05 19.24
C TYR A 79 -7.55 -0.64 20.37
N ASN A 80 -7.40 -1.95 20.56
CA ASN A 80 -8.05 -2.69 21.66
C ASN A 80 -7.17 -2.82 22.92
N PHE A 81 -6.12 -2.01 23.09
CA PHE A 81 -5.23 -2.12 24.26
C PHE A 81 -5.97 -2.01 25.59
N GLN A 82 -7.00 -1.16 25.70
CA GLN A 82 -7.82 -1.02 26.91
C GLN A 82 -8.58 -2.31 27.30
N GLU A 83 -8.85 -3.19 26.34
CA GLU A 83 -9.43 -4.51 26.58
C GLU A 83 -8.35 -5.54 27.00
N LEU A 84 -7.14 -5.40 26.46
CA LEU A 84 -6.04 -6.34 26.67
C LEU A 84 -5.30 -6.09 28.00
N VAL A 85 -5.19 -4.84 28.45
CA VAL A 85 -4.50 -4.49 29.70
C VAL A 85 -5.08 -5.26 30.90
N PRO A 86 -6.40 -5.24 31.18
CA PRO A 86 -6.96 -6.00 32.31
C PRO A 86 -6.78 -7.52 32.19
N GLU A 87 -6.77 -8.06 30.97
CA GLU A 87 -6.53 -9.48 30.72
C GLU A 87 -5.08 -9.87 31.08
N LEU A 88 -4.12 -9.03 30.69
CA LEU A 88 -2.69 -9.24 30.97
C LEU A 88 -2.37 -8.99 32.45
N GLU A 89 -2.99 -8.00 33.10
CA GLU A 89 -2.89 -7.80 34.55
C GLU A 89 -3.41 -9.03 35.32
N ALA A 90 -4.51 -9.64 34.87
CA ALA A 90 -5.04 -10.87 35.46
C ALA A 90 -4.10 -12.08 35.28
N LEU A 91 -3.20 -12.04 34.29
CA LEU A 91 -2.14 -13.03 34.08
C LEU A 91 -0.87 -12.72 34.89
N GLY A 92 -0.84 -11.60 35.62
CA GLY A 92 0.24 -11.22 36.54
C GLY A 92 1.23 -10.18 36.01
N HIS A 93 0.97 -9.58 34.84
CA HIS A 93 1.80 -8.51 34.28
C HIS A 93 1.52 -7.17 34.97
N VAL A 94 2.55 -6.32 35.06
CA VAL A 94 2.51 -5.00 35.71
C VAL A 94 2.90 -3.93 34.72
N PHE A 95 1.91 -3.12 34.32
CA PHE A 95 2.11 -2.01 33.40
C PHE A 95 2.71 -0.78 34.10
N HIS A 96 3.70 -0.17 33.45
CA HIS A 96 4.38 1.05 33.91
C HIS A 96 4.03 2.28 33.08
N THR A 97 3.46 2.07 31.89
CA THR A 97 3.05 3.09 30.94
C THR A 97 1.53 3.04 30.74
N ARG A 98 1.00 4.03 30.03
CA ARG A 98 -0.38 4.01 29.51
C ARG A 98 -0.41 3.82 28.00
N SER A 99 0.73 3.48 27.41
CA SER A 99 0.86 3.26 25.98
C SER A 99 0.34 1.88 25.61
N ASP A 100 -0.32 1.82 24.45
CA ASP A 100 -0.66 0.59 23.76
C ASP A 100 0.57 -0.27 23.42
N THR A 101 1.76 0.33 23.32
CA THR A 101 3.04 -0.36 23.06
C THR A 101 3.37 -1.42 24.11
N GLU A 102 3.12 -1.15 25.40
CA GLU A 102 3.47 -2.07 26.50
C GLU A 102 2.65 -3.36 26.47
N VAL A 103 1.45 -3.31 25.87
CA VAL A 103 0.66 -4.53 25.62
C VAL A 103 1.44 -5.54 24.79
N ILE A 104 2.34 -5.11 23.89
CA ILE A 104 3.07 -6.02 22.99
C ILE A 104 4.05 -6.90 23.78
N VAL A 105 4.81 -6.32 24.71
CA VAL A 105 5.81 -7.09 25.47
C VAL A 105 5.14 -8.09 26.40
N HIS A 106 4.07 -7.71 27.10
CA HIS A 106 3.34 -8.61 27.98
C HIS A 106 2.52 -9.66 27.21
N ALA A 107 1.93 -9.29 26.08
CA ALA A 107 1.25 -10.25 25.21
C ALA A 107 2.22 -11.30 24.65
N TRP A 108 3.47 -10.92 24.35
CA TRP A 108 4.52 -11.87 23.97
C TRP A 108 4.89 -12.81 25.11
N GLU A 109 5.02 -12.31 26.34
CA GLU A 109 5.29 -13.15 27.50
C GLU A 109 4.17 -14.17 27.76
N ALA A 110 2.92 -13.71 27.69
CA ALA A 110 1.73 -14.51 27.93
C ALA A 110 1.43 -15.54 26.82
N TRP A 111 1.57 -15.14 25.56
CA TRP A 111 1.05 -15.90 24.41
C TRP A 111 2.09 -16.21 23.32
N GLY A 112 3.32 -15.72 23.45
CA GLY A 112 4.39 -15.93 22.47
C GLY A 112 4.01 -15.39 21.10
N GLU A 113 4.29 -16.16 20.05
CA GLU A 113 4.01 -15.79 18.65
C GLU A 113 2.51 -15.55 18.38
N ASP A 114 1.61 -16.15 19.18
CA ASP A 114 0.16 -16.02 19.00
C ASP A 114 -0.39 -14.68 19.53
N CYS A 115 0.44 -13.82 20.13
CA CYS A 115 0.04 -12.49 20.60
C CYS A 115 -0.59 -11.64 19.48
N VAL A 116 -0.11 -11.79 18.23
CA VAL A 116 -0.63 -11.08 17.05
C VAL A 116 -2.09 -11.38 16.74
N GLN A 117 -2.61 -12.53 17.20
CA GLN A 117 -4.02 -12.88 17.05
C GLN A 117 -4.94 -12.00 17.91
N ARG A 118 -4.42 -11.49 19.03
CA ARG A 118 -5.16 -10.69 20.02
C ARG A 118 -5.27 -9.22 19.63
N PHE A 119 -4.37 -8.74 18.78
CA PHE A 119 -4.27 -7.33 18.43
C PHE A 119 -5.29 -6.91 17.38
N ARG A 120 -6.04 -5.83 17.66
CA ARG A 120 -6.86 -5.09 16.71
C ARG A 120 -6.22 -3.73 16.49
N GLY A 121 -5.57 -3.55 15.34
CA GLY A 121 -4.73 -2.39 15.12
C GLY A 121 -4.18 -2.29 13.71
N MET A 122 -3.49 -1.19 13.46
CA MET A 122 -2.54 -1.03 12.36
C MET A 122 -1.14 -1.05 12.96
N PHE A 123 -0.24 -1.91 12.52
CA PHE A 123 1.01 -2.11 13.23
C PHE A 123 2.11 -2.77 12.40
N ALA A 124 3.33 -2.36 12.72
CA ALA A 124 4.56 -3.04 12.40
C ALA A 124 5.42 -2.97 13.66
N PHE A 125 5.82 -4.12 14.22
CA PHE A 125 6.72 -4.14 15.38
C PHE A 125 7.80 -5.20 15.24
N ALA A 126 8.88 -4.99 15.97
CA ALA A 126 9.92 -5.96 16.20
C ALA A 126 10.26 -6.01 17.68
N LEU A 127 10.43 -7.22 18.22
CA LEU A 127 10.84 -7.44 19.59
C LEU A 127 12.02 -8.40 19.67
N HIS A 128 12.84 -8.20 20.70
CA HIS A 128 13.87 -9.16 21.11
C HIS A 128 13.54 -9.67 22.51
N ASP A 129 13.42 -10.99 22.62
CA ASP A 129 13.42 -11.72 23.89
C ASP A 129 14.81 -12.29 24.15
N ARG A 130 15.51 -11.76 25.17
CA ARG A 130 16.87 -12.21 25.51
C ARG A 130 16.89 -13.57 26.18
N ASN A 131 15.84 -13.93 26.90
CA ASN A 131 15.76 -15.20 27.63
C ASN A 131 15.63 -16.37 26.65
N ARG A 132 14.95 -16.14 25.52
CA ARG A 132 14.74 -17.12 24.46
C ARG A 132 15.71 -16.98 23.28
N ASP A 133 16.64 -16.03 23.32
CA ASP A 133 17.53 -15.66 22.19
C ASP A 133 16.72 -15.52 20.87
N THR A 134 15.55 -14.90 20.98
CA THR A 134 14.53 -14.84 19.93
C THR A 134 14.30 -13.41 19.48
N PHE A 135 14.20 -13.23 18.17
CA PHE A 135 13.80 -11.99 17.52
C PHE A 135 12.51 -12.25 16.76
N PHE A 136 11.48 -11.45 17.03
CA PHE A 136 10.16 -11.63 16.45
C PHE A 136 9.68 -10.32 15.84
N MET A 137 9.18 -10.38 14.62
CA MET A 137 8.58 -9.22 13.95
C MET A 137 7.24 -9.59 13.35
N ALA A 138 6.30 -8.65 13.33
CA ALA A 138 4.98 -8.85 12.77
C ALA A 138 4.46 -7.58 12.11
N ARG A 139 3.64 -7.77 11.07
CA ARG A 139 2.96 -6.70 10.34
C ARG A 139 1.47 -6.96 10.33
N ASP A 140 0.68 -5.90 10.48
CA ASP A 140 -0.77 -5.99 10.61
C ASP A 140 -1.46 -6.65 9.42
N ARG A 141 -2.70 -7.09 9.68
CA ARG A 141 -3.53 -7.92 8.80
C ARG A 141 -3.69 -7.36 7.39
N LEU A 142 -3.79 -6.05 7.26
CA LEU A 142 -4.00 -5.37 5.98
C LEU A 142 -2.77 -4.58 5.55
N ALA A 143 -1.62 -4.78 6.20
CA ALA A 143 -0.37 -4.13 5.88
C ALA A 143 -0.46 -2.59 5.83
N VAL A 144 -1.26 -1.99 6.72
CA VAL A 144 -1.40 -0.53 6.85
C VAL A 144 -0.06 0.08 7.19
N LYS A 145 0.68 -0.51 8.14
CA LYS A 145 2.04 -0.06 8.47
C LYS A 145 3.09 -0.85 7.69
N PRO A 146 4.13 -0.20 7.18
CA PRO A 146 5.17 -0.83 6.37
C PRO A 146 6.20 -1.56 7.23
N MET A 147 6.73 -2.68 6.72
CA MET A 147 7.83 -3.43 7.34
C MET A 147 8.74 -4.02 6.25
N PHE A 148 9.96 -3.50 6.16
CA PHE A 148 10.99 -3.97 5.24
C PHE A 148 12.07 -4.72 6.01
N TYR A 149 12.62 -5.78 5.42
CA TYR A 149 13.74 -6.51 5.99
C TYR A 149 14.72 -7.02 4.93
N ALA A 150 15.96 -7.26 5.35
CA ALA A 150 17.03 -7.81 4.53
C ALA A 150 17.88 -8.77 5.38
N LEU A 151 18.22 -9.93 4.82
CA LEU A 151 19.21 -10.83 5.38
C LEU A 151 20.53 -10.61 4.67
N LEU A 152 21.52 -10.11 5.41
CA LEU A 152 22.82 -9.75 4.88
C LEU A 152 23.78 -10.96 4.84
N PRO A 153 24.82 -10.95 3.97
CA PRO A 153 25.73 -12.09 3.79
C PRO A 153 26.40 -12.55 5.10
N ASP A 154 26.73 -11.59 5.97
CA ASP A 154 27.36 -11.82 7.26
C ASP A 154 26.41 -12.39 8.33
N GLY A 155 25.13 -12.59 8.00
CA GLY A 155 24.10 -13.12 8.88
C GLY A 155 23.35 -12.07 9.68
N THR A 156 23.46 -10.79 9.36
CA THR A 156 22.63 -9.77 10.02
C THR A 156 21.24 -9.60 9.39
N LEU A 157 20.26 -9.74 10.29
CA LEU A 157 18.89 -9.25 10.32
C LEU A 157 18.75 -7.73 10.22
N ALA A 158 18.65 -7.09 9.07
CA ALA A 158 18.32 -5.66 9.00
C ALA A 158 16.83 -5.43 8.76
N PHE A 159 16.19 -4.52 9.50
CA PHE A 159 14.78 -4.16 9.29
C PHE A 159 14.50 -2.65 9.44
N GLY A 160 13.40 -2.19 8.88
CA GLY A 160 12.90 -0.83 9.08
C GLY A 160 11.53 -0.53 8.47
N SER A 161 10.97 0.64 8.79
CA SER A 161 9.68 1.09 8.24
C SER A 161 9.71 1.48 6.76
N GLU A 162 10.89 1.77 6.24
CA GLU A 162 11.10 2.35 4.91
C GLU A 162 12.33 1.71 4.26
N LEU A 163 12.31 1.52 2.94
CA LEU A 163 13.43 0.87 2.24
C LEU A 163 14.72 1.71 2.36
N LYS A 164 14.61 3.04 2.43
CA LYS A 164 15.76 3.94 2.67
C LYS A 164 16.47 3.72 4.00
N VAL A 165 15.81 3.10 4.99
CA VAL A 165 16.44 2.66 6.25
C VAL A 165 17.45 1.55 5.97
N LEU A 166 17.04 0.51 5.23
CA LEU A 166 17.92 -0.61 4.86
C LEU A 166 19.07 -0.16 3.96
N MET A 167 18.80 0.82 3.08
CA MET A 167 19.81 1.41 2.20
C MET A 167 20.90 2.20 2.94
N GLN A 168 20.83 2.35 4.26
CA GLN A 168 21.97 2.87 5.02
C GLN A 168 23.02 1.79 5.31
N HIS A 169 22.66 0.50 5.19
CA HIS A 169 23.61 -0.59 5.34
C HIS A 169 24.47 -0.74 4.07
N PRO A 170 25.81 -0.78 4.19
CA PRO A 170 26.70 -0.89 3.03
C PRO A 170 26.55 -2.22 2.28
N ASP A 171 26.33 -3.31 3.01
CA ASP A 171 26.23 -4.67 2.42
C ASP A 171 24.85 -5.03 1.84
N LEU A 172 23.90 -4.08 1.80
CA LEU A 172 22.61 -4.33 1.16
C LEU A 172 22.81 -4.52 -0.34
N ASP A 173 22.33 -5.64 -0.89
CA ASP A 173 22.32 -5.87 -2.33
C ASP A 173 21.27 -4.98 -3.02
N ARG A 174 21.76 -3.89 -3.63
CA ARG A 174 20.94 -2.88 -4.34
C ARG A 174 20.83 -3.15 -5.84
N ARG A 175 21.08 -4.38 -6.29
CA ARG A 175 20.78 -4.77 -7.67
C ARG A 175 19.26 -4.73 -7.87
N ILE A 176 18.84 -4.10 -8.96
CA ILE A 176 17.41 -4.02 -9.33
C ILE A 176 16.90 -5.42 -9.68
N ASP A 177 15.79 -5.85 -9.09
CA ASP A 177 15.10 -7.09 -9.44
C ASP A 177 14.33 -6.92 -10.77
N PRO A 178 14.67 -7.65 -11.85
CA PRO A 178 13.92 -7.59 -13.11
C PRO A 178 12.43 -7.89 -12.94
N GLN A 179 12.07 -8.79 -12.03
CA GLN A 179 10.66 -9.16 -11.79
C GLN A 179 9.90 -8.02 -11.12
N ALA A 180 10.54 -7.30 -10.19
CA ALA A 180 9.96 -6.09 -9.58
C ALA A 180 9.74 -4.96 -10.60
N VAL A 181 10.63 -4.82 -11.59
CA VAL A 181 10.46 -3.86 -12.69
C VAL A 181 9.27 -4.24 -13.58
N GLU A 182 9.09 -5.52 -13.92
CA GLU A 182 7.91 -5.98 -14.67
C GLU A 182 6.60 -5.74 -13.89
N GLU A 183 6.59 -6.03 -12.58
CA GLU A 183 5.47 -5.72 -11.69
C GLU A 183 5.16 -4.22 -11.65
N TYR A 184 6.19 -3.38 -11.50
CA TYR A 184 6.03 -1.92 -11.48
C TYR A 184 5.43 -1.37 -12.78
N PHE A 185 5.92 -1.80 -13.95
CA PHE A 185 5.35 -1.32 -15.21
C PHE A 185 3.96 -1.90 -15.47
N ALA A 186 3.62 -3.06 -14.91
CA ALA A 186 2.27 -3.59 -14.98
C ALA A 186 1.31 -2.82 -14.06
N LEU A 187 1.67 -2.60 -12.79
CA LEU A 187 0.74 -2.21 -11.72
C LEU A 187 0.91 -0.76 -11.25
N GLY A 188 2.08 -0.16 -11.46
CA GLY A 188 2.46 1.16 -10.94
C GLY A 188 3.18 1.13 -9.59
N TYR A 189 3.35 -0.05 -9.00
CA TYR A 189 4.04 -0.28 -7.74
C TYR A 189 4.69 -1.67 -7.76
N VAL A 190 5.67 -1.90 -6.88
CA VAL A 190 6.31 -3.22 -6.72
C VAL A 190 5.47 -4.09 -5.80
N ALA A 191 5.08 -5.28 -6.25
CA ALA A 191 4.19 -6.16 -5.50
C ALA A 191 4.91 -6.89 -4.36
N GLU A 192 4.20 -7.12 -3.25
CA GLU A 192 4.75 -7.87 -2.13
C GLU A 192 4.96 -9.36 -2.49
N PRO A 193 6.00 -10.02 -1.94
CA PRO A 193 6.95 -9.56 -0.92
C PRO A 193 8.21 -8.86 -1.47
N ARG A 194 8.26 -8.51 -2.76
CA ARG A 194 9.46 -7.89 -3.34
C ARG A 194 9.62 -6.44 -2.92
N THR A 195 10.85 -5.97 -3.08
CA THR A 195 11.17 -4.56 -3.26
C THR A 195 11.80 -4.38 -4.64
N ILE A 196 12.02 -3.14 -5.07
CA ILE A 196 12.79 -2.88 -6.29
C ILE A 196 14.21 -3.50 -6.26
N PHE A 197 14.77 -3.76 -5.08
CA PHE A 197 16.09 -4.36 -4.91
C PHE A 197 16.03 -5.84 -4.51
N LEU A 198 16.94 -6.65 -5.05
CA LEU A 198 17.05 -8.09 -4.74
C LEU A 198 17.37 -8.37 -3.26
N GLY A 199 18.12 -7.48 -2.61
CA GLY A 199 18.60 -7.66 -1.23
C GLY A 199 17.57 -7.39 -0.14
N ALA A 200 16.37 -6.89 -0.48
CA ALA A 200 15.35 -6.53 0.50
C ALA A 200 13.98 -7.11 0.13
N ARG A 201 13.19 -7.39 1.17
CA ARG A 201 11.81 -7.88 1.08
C ARG A 201 10.89 -7.04 1.97
N LYS A 202 9.61 -7.06 1.63
CA LYS A 202 8.52 -6.60 2.50
C LYS A 202 7.98 -7.80 3.27
N LEU A 203 7.74 -7.65 4.57
CA LEU A 203 6.97 -8.64 5.34
C LEU A 203 5.50 -8.50 4.91
N GLY A 204 4.84 -9.59 4.53
CA GLY A 204 3.51 -9.53 3.93
C GLY A 204 2.39 -9.11 4.90
N PRO A 205 1.17 -8.85 4.40
CA PRO A 205 0.00 -8.54 5.21
C PRO A 205 -0.39 -9.72 6.11
N GLY A 206 -0.51 -9.47 7.41
CA GLY A 206 -0.85 -10.52 8.37
C GLY A 206 0.21 -11.60 8.48
N GLU A 207 1.49 -11.24 8.30
CA GLU A 207 2.62 -12.15 8.46
C GLU A 207 3.47 -11.79 9.69
N SER A 208 4.11 -12.82 10.24
CA SER A 208 5.15 -12.69 11.26
C SER A 208 6.40 -13.49 10.90
N LEU A 209 7.54 -13.09 11.44
CA LEU A 209 8.81 -13.78 11.27
C LEU A 209 9.47 -13.95 12.64
N CYS A 210 9.66 -15.20 13.06
CA CYS A 210 10.26 -15.59 14.32
C CYS A 210 11.63 -16.22 14.08
N ILE A 211 12.70 -15.53 14.49
CA ILE A 211 14.08 -15.96 14.31
C ILE A 211 14.66 -16.34 15.67
N ARG A 212 15.16 -17.57 15.77
CA ARG A 212 15.93 -18.04 16.92
C ARG A 212 17.40 -18.04 16.56
N ARG A 213 18.22 -17.37 17.36
CA ARG A 213 19.67 -17.21 17.09
C ARG A 213 20.35 -18.58 16.93
N GLY A 214 21.18 -18.72 15.91
CA GLY A 214 21.90 -19.95 15.60
C GLY A 214 21.06 -21.04 14.92
N GLN A 215 19.76 -20.82 14.73
CA GLN A 215 18.89 -21.73 13.97
C GLN A 215 18.71 -21.25 12.53
N PRO A 216 18.30 -22.14 11.60
CA PRO A 216 17.89 -21.73 10.26
C PRO A 216 16.77 -20.68 10.35
N ILE A 217 16.90 -19.62 9.57
CA ILE A 217 15.89 -18.57 9.48
C ILE A 217 14.67 -19.15 8.74
N PRO A 218 13.47 -19.15 9.35
CA PRO A 218 12.28 -19.64 8.68
C PRO A 218 11.77 -18.65 7.63
N GLU A 219 10.91 -19.12 6.74
CA GLU A 219 10.09 -18.22 5.93
C GLU A 219 9.03 -17.52 6.82
N PRO A 220 8.58 -16.31 6.44
CA PRO A 220 7.46 -15.66 7.13
C PRO A 220 6.22 -16.55 7.24
N ARG A 221 5.56 -16.49 8.39
CA ARG A 221 4.33 -17.22 8.68
C ARG A 221 3.14 -16.29 8.57
N GLN A 222 2.20 -16.60 7.68
CA GLN A 222 0.92 -15.93 7.64
C GLN A 222 0.08 -16.33 8.87
N TYR A 223 -0.31 -15.35 9.68
CA TYR A 223 -1.18 -15.53 10.84
C TYR A 223 -2.61 -15.09 10.56
N TRP A 224 -2.85 -14.36 9.46
CA TRP A 224 -4.19 -13.92 9.07
C TRP A 224 -4.41 -13.91 7.56
N ASP A 225 -5.61 -14.32 7.15
CA ASP A 225 -6.13 -14.12 5.80
C ASP A 225 -7.63 -13.86 5.83
N VAL A 226 -8.12 -13.04 4.91
CA VAL A 226 -9.56 -12.79 4.73
C VAL A 226 -10.18 -13.94 3.96
N ARG A 227 -11.31 -14.46 4.44
CA ARG A 227 -12.06 -15.54 3.79
C ARG A 227 -13.43 -15.04 3.34
N PHE A 228 -13.70 -15.13 2.05
CA PHE A 228 -15.00 -14.74 1.48
C PHE A 228 -15.94 -15.93 1.46
N THR A 229 -16.62 -16.18 2.59
CA THR A 229 -17.56 -17.30 2.73
C THR A 229 -18.93 -17.03 2.12
N LEU A 230 -19.37 -15.76 2.10
CA LEU A 230 -20.66 -15.31 1.52
C LEU A 230 -21.90 -16.04 2.08
N ASP A 231 -21.80 -16.67 3.26
CA ASP A 231 -22.80 -17.54 3.87
C ASP A 231 -23.71 -16.83 4.89
N ASN A 232 -23.41 -15.57 5.22
CA ASN A 232 -24.19 -14.78 6.16
C ASN A 232 -25.36 -14.06 5.45
N ASN A 233 -26.46 -14.78 5.27
CA ASN A 233 -27.64 -14.33 4.54
C ASN A 233 -28.54 -13.37 5.36
N LEU A 234 -28.00 -12.21 5.74
CA LEU A 234 -28.76 -11.14 6.38
C LEU A 234 -29.69 -10.43 5.38
N SER A 235 -30.85 -9.96 5.86
CA SER A 235 -31.64 -9.00 5.12
C SER A 235 -30.91 -7.65 5.03
N LEU A 236 -31.29 -6.82 4.05
CA LEU A 236 -30.72 -5.48 3.91
C LEU A 236 -30.87 -4.62 5.18
N ALA A 237 -32.01 -4.75 5.88
CA ALA A 237 -32.27 -4.01 7.11
C ALA A 237 -31.37 -4.45 8.26
N GLU A 238 -31.21 -5.77 8.45
CA GLU A 238 -30.30 -6.33 9.46
C GLU A 238 -28.85 -5.97 9.16
N ALA A 239 -28.40 -6.15 7.91
CA ALA A 239 -27.06 -5.79 7.49
C ALA A 239 -26.77 -4.29 7.66
N THR A 240 -27.77 -3.43 7.41
CA THR A 240 -27.65 -1.98 7.60
C THR A 240 -27.48 -1.61 9.07
N ALA A 241 -28.28 -2.20 9.96
CA ALA A 241 -28.18 -1.98 11.40
C ALA A 241 -26.81 -2.44 11.93
N GLU A 242 -26.38 -3.65 11.54
CA GLU A 242 -25.09 -4.20 11.99
C GLU A 242 -23.91 -3.40 11.43
N LEU A 243 -23.95 -2.98 10.16
CA LEU A 243 -22.93 -2.12 9.58
C LEU A 243 -22.80 -0.80 10.35
N THR A 244 -23.91 -0.19 10.73
CA THR A 244 -23.90 1.09 11.45
C THR A 244 -23.18 0.95 12.79
N GLU A 245 -23.45 -0.11 13.55
CA GLU A 245 -22.77 -0.37 14.82
C GLU A 245 -21.29 -0.73 14.65
N ARG A 246 -20.95 -1.56 13.66
CA ARG A 246 -19.54 -1.91 13.37
C ARG A 246 -18.74 -0.70 12.91
N LEU A 247 -19.33 0.18 12.09
CA LEU A 247 -18.70 1.43 11.69
C LEU A 247 -18.50 2.36 12.89
N ARG A 248 -19.53 2.51 13.73
CA ARG A 248 -19.47 3.29 14.98
C ARG A 248 -18.36 2.78 15.90
N GLU A 249 -18.27 1.48 16.12
CA GLU A 249 -17.22 0.86 16.93
C GLU A 249 -15.83 1.13 16.32
N SER A 250 -15.67 0.88 15.02
CA SER A 250 -14.40 1.06 14.32
C SER A 250 -13.89 2.50 14.39
N VAL A 251 -14.78 3.48 14.20
CA VAL A 251 -14.46 4.91 14.30
C VAL A 251 -14.15 5.28 15.75
N ARG A 252 -14.95 4.85 16.72
CA ARG A 252 -14.73 5.12 18.16
C ARG A 252 -13.33 4.69 18.60
N LEU A 253 -12.91 3.48 18.22
CA LEU A 253 -11.60 2.94 18.55
C LEU A 253 -10.44 3.78 17.98
N ARG A 254 -10.64 4.38 16.80
CA ARG A 254 -9.63 5.21 16.11
C ARG A 254 -9.66 6.68 16.54
N MET A 255 -10.66 7.10 17.33
CA MET A 255 -10.75 8.46 17.89
C MET A 255 -9.95 8.63 19.20
N ILE A 256 -9.38 7.55 19.76
CA ILE A 256 -8.54 7.61 20.97
C ILE A 256 -7.23 8.35 20.64
N SER A 257 -7.03 9.55 21.18
CA SER A 257 -5.85 10.40 20.92
C SER A 257 -5.68 11.43 22.03
N GLU A 258 -4.45 11.69 22.49
CA GLU A 258 -4.13 12.80 23.43
C GLU A 258 -3.75 14.10 22.70
N VAL A 259 -3.66 14.04 21.36
CA VAL A 259 -3.32 15.18 20.49
C VAL A 259 -4.49 15.53 19.55
N PRO A 260 -4.50 16.72 18.94
CA PRO A 260 -5.57 17.12 18.03
C PRO A 260 -5.79 16.13 16.89
N LEU A 261 -7.06 15.75 16.71
CA LEU A 261 -7.53 14.77 15.74
C LEU A 261 -8.57 15.38 14.80
N GLY A 262 -8.56 14.94 13.55
CA GLY A 262 -9.51 15.33 12.52
C GLY A 262 -9.75 14.22 11.50
N ALA A 263 -10.25 14.61 10.33
CA ALA A 263 -10.48 13.68 9.22
C ALA A 263 -10.30 14.35 7.85
N PHE A 264 -9.94 13.57 6.85
CA PHE A 264 -10.03 14.00 5.45
C PHE A 264 -11.50 13.97 4.99
N LEU A 265 -11.94 15.04 4.32
CA LEU A 265 -13.31 15.17 3.82
C LEU A 265 -13.30 15.54 2.34
N SER A 266 -13.49 14.54 1.46
CA SER A 266 -13.56 14.72 0.00
C SER A 266 -14.99 14.98 -0.51
N GLY A 267 -15.98 14.88 0.38
CA GLY A 267 -17.40 14.82 -0.01
C GLY A 267 -17.80 13.52 -0.72
N GLY A 268 -16.89 12.54 -0.82
CA GLY A 268 -17.21 11.17 -1.24
C GLY A 268 -17.79 10.35 -0.09
N VAL A 269 -18.60 9.35 -0.44
CA VAL A 269 -19.38 8.51 0.48
C VAL A 269 -18.57 8.02 1.69
N ASP A 270 -17.34 7.54 1.48
CA ASP A 270 -16.51 6.96 2.55
C ASP A 270 -16.06 8.00 3.58
N SER A 271 -15.41 9.06 3.12
CA SER A 271 -14.97 10.15 4.01
C SER A 271 -16.15 10.83 4.71
N SER A 272 -17.28 10.99 4.01
CA SER A 272 -18.48 11.57 4.59
C SER A 272 -19.10 10.66 5.66
N ALA A 273 -19.10 9.35 5.46
CA ALA A 273 -19.59 8.38 6.45
C ALA A 273 -18.71 8.37 7.71
N VAL A 274 -17.38 8.44 7.53
CA VAL A 274 -16.43 8.58 8.65
C VAL A 274 -16.70 9.87 9.43
N VAL A 275 -16.77 11.02 8.75
CA VAL A 275 -17.04 12.32 9.41
C VAL A 275 -18.40 12.33 10.10
N ALA A 276 -19.45 11.82 9.46
CA ALA A 276 -20.78 11.70 10.06
C ALA A 276 -20.76 10.87 11.35
N THR A 277 -20.03 9.75 11.34
CA THR A 277 -19.88 8.87 12.51
C THR A 277 -19.07 9.54 13.61
N MET A 278 -17.97 10.21 13.27
CA MET A 278 -17.16 10.97 14.23
C MET A 278 -17.97 12.09 14.90
N ALA A 279 -18.75 12.85 14.12
CA ALA A 279 -19.59 13.92 14.64
C ALA A 279 -20.70 13.40 15.55
N GLY A 280 -21.19 12.17 15.34
CA GLY A 280 -22.13 11.51 16.24
C GLY A 280 -21.51 10.92 17.52
N LEU A 281 -20.18 10.83 17.58
CA LEU A 281 -19.42 10.31 18.73
C LEU A 281 -18.70 11.41 19.53
N SER A 282 -18.68 12.65 19.01
CA SER A 282 -17.97 13.79 19.61
C SER A 282 -18.96 14.85 20.07
N ASP A 283 -18.75 15.35 21.28
CA ASP A 283 -19.50 16.52 21.78
C ASP A 283 -18.96 17.84 21.20
N GLU A 284 -17.70 17.85 20.75
CA GLU A 284 -17.03 19.00 20.12
C GLU A 284 -17.03 18.89 18.58
N PRO A 285 -17.02 20.03 17.86
CA PRO A 285 -16.87 20.04 16.40
C PRO A 285 -15.63 19.28 15.93
N VAL A 286 -15.82 18.29 15.06
CA VAL A 286 -14.73 17.53 14.44
C VAL A 286 -13.93 18.43 13.50
N ASN A 287 -12.60 18.34 13.51
CA ASN A 287 -11.75 19.00 12.52
C ASN A 287 -11.79 18.24 11.20
N THR A 288 -12.05 18.92 10.09
CA THR A 288 -12.08 18.29 8.76
C THR A 288 -11.22 19.06 7.78
N CYS A 289 -10.47 18.35 6.94
CA CYS A 289 -9.58 18.95 5.95
C CYS A 289 -9.97 18.49 4.54
N SER A 290 -10.05 19.43 3.60
CA SER A 290 -10.25 19.15 2.18
C SER A 290 -9.29 19.96 1.31
N ILE A 291 -8.97 19.43 0.13
CA ILE A 291 -8.25 20.18 -0.89
C ILE A 291 -9.17 20.44 -2.07
N ALA A 292 -9.11 21.66 -2.59
CA ALA A 292 -9.77 22.05 -3.82
C ALA A 292 -8.74 22.16 -4.93
N PHE A 293 -9.16 21.95 -6.17
CA PHE A 293 -8.36 22.24 -7.34
C PHE A 293 -8.90 23.48 -8.05
N ASP A 294 -8.01 24.22 -8.69
CA ASP A 294 -8.33 25.39 -9.52
C ASP A 294 -9.17 25.02 -10.76
N ASP A 295 -9.06 23.80 -11.26
CA ASP A 295 -9.88 23.27 -12.36
C ASP A 295 -11.25 22.76 -11.84
N PRO A 296 -12.38 23.37 -12.25
CA PRO A 296 -13.71 22.96 -11.81
C PRO A 296 -14.06 21.49 -12.08
N LYS A 297 -13.43 20.84 -13.06
CA LYS A 297 -13.67 19.41 -13.36
C LYS A 297 -13.18 18.47 -12.27
N PHE A 298 -12.26 18.93 -11.42
CA PHE A 298 -11.66 18.14 -10.36
C PHE A 298 -11.98 18.68 -8.96
N ASN A 299 -12.82 19.72 -8.86
CA ASN A 299 -13.12 20.33 -7.59
C ASN A 299 -14.32 19.64 -6.88
N GLU A 300 -14.05 18.99 -5.74
CA GLU A 300 -15.07 18.34 -4.89
C GLU A 300 -15.47 19.19 -3.67
N SER A 301 -14.93 20.41 -3.53
CA SER A 301 -15.03 21.23 -2.31
C SER A 301 -16.47 21.55 -1.92
N GLU A 302 -17.38 21.71 -2.88
CA GLU A 302 -18.80 21.99 -2.59
C GLU A 302 -19.48 20.84 -1.83
N PHE A 303 -19.13 19.58 -2.15
CA PHE A 303 -19.71 18.42 -1.49
C PHE A 303 -19.11 18.23 -0.10
N ALA A 304 -17.81 18.47 0.04
CA ALA A 304 -17.16 18.51 1.34
C ALA A 304 -17.81 19.58 2.24
N GLN A 305 -18.04 20.78 1.70
CA GLN A 305 -18.70 21.87 2.42
C GLN A 305 -20.11 21.50 2.89
N ARG A 306 -20.93 20.83 2.07
CA ARG A 306 -22.27 20.39 2.48
C ARG A 306 -22.25 19.47 3.70
N VAL A 307 -21.31 18.54 3.76
CA VAL A 307 -21.15 17.64 4.91
C VAL A 307 -20.61 18.41 6.11
N ALA A 308 -19.64 19.30 5.90
CA ALA A 308 -19.10 20.16 6.94
C ALA A 308 -20.18 21.04 7.59
N ASP A 309 -21.04 21.67 6.79
CA ASP A 309 -22.14 22.53 7.26
C ASP A 309 -23.18 21.72 8.04
N ARG A 310 -23.53 20.53 7.52
CA ARG A 310 -24.50 19.64 8.17
C ARG A 310 -24.08 19.22 9.58
N TYR A 311 -22.80 18.88 9.73
CA TYR A 311 -22.23 18.42 11.00
C TYR A 311 -21.50 19.52 11.78
N ARG A 312 -21.53 20.76 11.29
CA ARG A 312 -20.86 21.93 11.89
C ARG A 312 -19.40 21.67 12.24
N THR A 313 -18.68 21.01 11.34
CA THR A 313 -17.26 20.67 11.55
C THR A 313 -16.38 21.91 11.45
N ASN A 314 -15.23 21.91 12.13
CA ASN A 314 -14.17 22.89 11.88
C ASN A 314 -13.49 22.57 10.55
N HIS A 315 -14.05 23.10 9.45
CA HIS A 315 -13.63 22.74 8.09
C HIS A 315 -12.52 23.64 7.56
N PHE A 316 -11.40 23.03 7.18
CA PHE A 316 -10.25 23.67 6.57
C PHE A 316 -10.13 23.26 5.11
N VAL A 317 -10.02 24.25 4.22
CA VAL A 317 -9.93 24.04 2.77
C VAL A 317 -8.72 24.79 2.22
N GLU A 318 -7.89 24.11 1.44
CA GLU A 318 -6.79 24.74 0.70
C GLU A 318 -6.93 24.45 -0.80
N THR A 319 -6.76 25.49 -1.63
CA THR A 319 -6.75 25.31 -3.09
C THR A 319 -5.34 25.00 -3.55
N VAL A 320 -5.14 23.82 -4.12
CA VAL A 320 -3.88 23.37 -4.69
C VAL A 320 -3.80 23.86 -6.13
N LYS A 321 -2.69 24.51 -6.48
CA LYS A 321 -2.43 24.94 -7.86
C LYS A 321 -2.08 23.75 -8.74
N SER A 322 -2.52 23.80 -10.00
CA SER A 322 -2.29 22.75 -10.99
C SER A 322 -0.88 22.72 -11.60
N ASP A 323 0.08 23.56 -11.16
CA ASP A 323 1.42 23.73 -11.73
C ASP A 323 2.58 23.39 -10.78
N ASP A 324 2.29 22.62 -9.74
CA ASP A 324 3.24 22.21 -8.71
C ASP A 324 4.17 21.05 -9.16
N PHE A 325 5.06 21.35 -10.10
CA PHE A 325 5.92 20.35 -10.75
C PHE A 325 7.10 19.88 -9.89
N ASP A 326 7.54 20.69 -8.93
CA ASP A 326 8.65 20.37 -8.03
C ASP A 326 8.27 19.24 -7.06
N LEU A 327 6.98 19.05 -6.82
CA LEU A 327 6.47 17.95 -6.01
C LEU A 327 6.80 16.58 -6.64
N ILE A 328 6.99 16.48 -7.95
CA ILE A 328 7.32 15.21 -8.62
C ILE A 328 8.64 14.64 -8.08
N ASP A 329 9.70 15.46 -7.97
CA ASP A 329 11.00 15.00 -7.45
C ASP A 329 10.93 14.69 -5.96
N THR A 330 10.16 15.49 -5.21
CA THR A 330 9.91 15.25 -3.79
C THR A 330 9.24 13.89 -3.56
N LEU A 331 8.21 13.56 -4.35
CA LEU A 331 7.52 12.27 -4.27
C LEU A 331 8.45 11.12 -4.69
N ALA A 332 9.28 11.29 -5.73
CA ALA A 332 10.23 10.25 -6.13
C ALA A 332 11.26 9.92 -5.03
N ALA A 333 11.66 10.89 -4.21
CA ALA A 333 12.53 10.66 -3.05
C ALA A 333 11.77 10.09 -1.83
N LEU A 334 10.48 10.40 -1.71
CA LEU A 334 9.66 10.03 -0.56
C LEU A 334 9.30 8.54 -0.52
N TYR A 335 8.99 7.94 -1.68
CA TYR A 335 8.40 6.59 -1.77
C TYR A 335 9.40 5.43 -1.72
N ASP A 336 10.70 5.73 -1.68
CA ASP A 336 11.84 4.80 -1.57
C ASP A 336 12.05 3.78 -2.70
N GLU A 337 11.03 3.53 -3.50
CA GLU A 337 11.07 2.74 -4.73
C GLU A 337 10.12 3.36 -5.78
N PRO A 338 10.21 2.96 -7.06
CA PRO A 338 9.33 3.50 -8.09
C PRO A 338 7.85 3.34 -7.72
N PHE A 339 7.11 4.45 -7.76
CA PHE A 339 5.68 4.49 -7.47
C PHE A 339 4.96 5.42 -8.46
N ALA A 340 3.89 4.95 -9.11
CA ALA A 340 3.29 5.60 -10.27
C ALA A 340 1.83 6.06 -10.08
N ASP A 341 1.26 6.00 -8.87
CA ASP A 341 -0.06 6.59 -8.64
C ASP A 341 0.03 8.11 -8.56
N SER A 342 -0.47 8.78 -9.60
CA SER A 342 -0.48 10.25 -9.68
C SER A 342 -1.34 10.92 -8.60
N SER A 343 -2.26 10.20 -7.95
CA SER A 343 -3.02 10.72 -6.81
C SER A 343 -2.17 10.91 -5.55
N ALA A 344 -0.92 10.44 -5.54
CA ALA A 344 0.08 10.79 -4.53
C ALA A 344 0.28 12.31 -4.37
N ILE A 345 0.17 13.08 -5.46
CA ILE A 345 0.30 14.56 -5.43
C ILE A 345 -0.77 15.19 -4.53
N PRO A 346 -2.07 14.99 -4.79
CA PRO A 346 -3.07 15.57 -3.92
C PRO A 346 -3.12 14.92 -2.54
N THR A 347 -2.80 13.63 -2.38
CA THR A 347 -2.67 13.02 -1.05
C THR A 347 -1.58 13.72 -0.22
N TYR A 348 -0.43 14.03 -0.81
CA TYR A 348 0.63 14.81 -0.16
C TYR A 348 0.11 16.18 0.29
N ARG A 349 -0.58 16.91 -0.60
CA ARG A 349 -1.08 18.26 -0.30
C ARG A 349 -2.18 18.28 0.77
N VAL A 350 -3.10 17.31 0.78
CA VAL A 350 -4.11 17.22 1.86
C VAL A 350 -3.48 16.85 3.20
N CYS A 351 -2.44 15.99 3.21
CA CYS A 351 -1.69 15.70 4.43
C CYS A 351 -0.93 16.93 4.93
N GLN A 352 -0.31 17.70 4.03
CA GLN A 352 0.35 18.96 4.36
C GLN A 352 -0.61 19.98 4.99
N LEU A 353 -1.83 20.10 4.44
CA LEU A 353 -2.89 20.94 5.02
C LEU A 353 -3.28 20.44 6.41
N ALA A 354 -3.64 19.15 6.52
CA ALA A 354 -4.12 18.59 7.77
C ALA A 354 -3.10 18.72 8.90
N ARG A 355 -1.81 18.54 8.60
CA ARG A 355 -0.75 18.68 9.61
C ARG A 355 -0.70 20.06 10.27
N LYS A 356 -1.16 21.12 9.59
CA LYS A 356 -1.23 22.48 10.17
C LYS A 356 -2.23 22.59 11.32
N HIS A 357 -3.18 21.65 11.40
CA HIS A 357 -4.31 21.70 12.33
C HIS A 357 -4.36 20.49 13.27
N VAL A 358 -3.91 19.32 12.82
CA VAL A 358 -4.01 18.05 13.54
C VAL A 358 -2.73 17.22 13.43
N THR A 359 -2.51 16.33 14.39
CA THR A 359 -1.48 15.26 14.32
C THR A 359 -2.12 13.92 13.94
N VAL A 360 -3.38 13.77 14.37
CA VAL A 360 -4.43 12.78 14.09
C VAL A 360 -5.29 12.95 12.83
N SER A 361 -5.34 12.08 11.82
CA SER A 361 -6.41 12.16 10.80
C SER A 361 -7.07 10.81 10.49
N LEU A 362 -8.40 10.76 10.47
CA LEU A 362 -9.14 9.62 9.95
C LEU A 362 -9.38 9.77 8.45
N SER A 363 -9.26 8.68 7.69
CA SER A 363 -9.56 8.64 6.26
C SER A 363 -10.69 7.66 5.91
N GLY A 364 -11.19 7.78 4.69
CA GLY A 364 -12.18 6.85 4.11
C GLY A 364 -11.55 5.73 3.27
N ASP A 365 -10.24 5.49 3.39
CA ASP A 365 -9.53 4.48 2.59
C ASP A 365 -9.98 3.06 2.94
N GLY A 366 -9.88 2.13 1.97
CA GLY A 366 -10.35 0.75 2.10
C GLY A 366 -11.85 0.53 1.88
N GLY A 367 -12.64 1.61 1.75
CA GLY A 367 -14.08 1.54 1.54
C GLY A 367 -14.47 0.97 0.16
N ASP A 368 -13.72 1.24 -0.89
CA ASP A 368 -14.03 0.73 -2.22
C ASP A 368 -13.75 -0.78 -2.37
N GLU A 369 -12.68 -1.26 -1.76
CA GLU A 369 -12.24 -2.65 -1.78
C GLU A 369 -13.29 -3.53 -1.10
N SER A 370 -13.71 -3.18 0.12
CA SER A 370 -14.59 -4.00 0.96
C SER A 370 -16.06 -3.89 0.57
N PHE A 371 -16.54 -2.71 0.15
CA PHE A 371 -17.96 -2.47 -0.17
C PHE A 371 -18.29 -2.57 -1.67
N GLY A 372 -17.33 -2.93 -2.52
CA GLY A 372 -17.59 -3.10 -3.95
C GLY A 372 -17.77 -1.76 -4.69
N GLY A 373 -16.96 -0.76 -4.36
CA GLY A 373 -17.13 0.62 -4.83
C GLY A 373 -16.54 0.94 -6.19
N TYR A 374 -15.55 0.18 -6.64
CA TYR A 374 -14.88 0.49 -7.89
C TYR A 374 -15.78 0.24 -9.10
N ARG A 375 -15.78 1.19 -10.04
CA ARG A 375 -16.43 1.01 -11.34
C ARG A 375 -15.90 -0.23 -12.08
N ARG A 376 -14.62 -0.57 -11.93
CA ARG A 376 -14.00 -1.76 -12.55
C ARG A 376 -14.65 -3.07 -12.07
N TYR A 377 -15.14 -3.15 -10.84
CA TYR A 377 -15.83 -4.34 -10.35
C TYR A 377 -17.14 -4.59 -11.11
N ARG A 378 -17.97 -3.55 -11.26
CA ARG A 378 -19.22 -3.66 -12.05
C ARG A 378 -18.96 -4.07 -13.49
N MET A 379 -17.92 -3.50 -14.11
CA MET A 379 -17.53 -3.87 -15.48
C MET A 379 -17.05 -5.32 -15.54
N HIS A 380 -16.23 -5.76 -14.59
CA HIS A 380 -15.76 -7.14 -14.50
C HIS A 380 -16.90 -8.13 -14.33
N LEU A 381 -17.86 -7.85 -13.44
CA LEU A 381 -19.04 -8.71 -13.24
C LEU A 381 -19.92 -8.79 -14.50
N MET A 382 -20.06 -7.69 -15.24
CA MET A 382 -20.78 -7.70 -16.51
C MET A 382 -20.05 -8.57 -17.55
N GLU A 383 -18.74 -8.43 -17.67
CA GLU A 383 -17.90 -9.24 -18.56
C GLU A 383 -17.87 -10.71 -18.14
N GLU A 384 -17.85 -11.00 -16.84
CA GLU A 384 -17.88 -12.38 -16.32
C GLU A 384 -19.21 -13.06 -16.58
N LYS A 385 -20.35 -12.36 -16.40
CA LYS A 385 -21.67 -12.87 -16.80
C LYS A 385 -21.74 -13.23 -18.29
N MET A 386 -21.03 -12.49 -19.14
CA MET A 386 -20.92 -12.82 -20.57
C MET A 386 -19.99 -14.03 -20.78
N ARG A 387 -18.88 -14.12 -20.05
CA ARG A 387 -17.90 -15.23 -20.14
C ARG A 387 -18.45 -16.55 -19.64
N SER A 388 -19.22 -16.55 -18.56
CA SER A 388 -19.81 -17.76 -17.96
C SER A 388 -20.91 -18.39 -18.81
N ALA A 389 -21.40 -17.69 -19.84
CA ALA A 389 -22.33 -18.26 -20.83
C ALA A 389 -21.68 -19.33 -21.73
N LEU A 390 -20.35 -19.41 -21.81
CA LEU A 390 -19.60 -20.40 -22.61
C LEU A 390 -18.40 -20.98 -21.83
N PRO A 391 -18.22 -22.32 -21.74
CA PRO A 391 -17.09 -22.92 -21.03
C PRO A 391 -15.69 -22.49 -21.53
N LEU A 392 -14.71 -22.43 -20.63
CA LEU A 392 -13.33 -21.98 -20.91
C LEU A 392 -12.68 -22.73 -22.10
N GLY A 393 -12.81 -24.06 -22.13
CA GLY A 393 -12.22 -24.91 -23.17
C GLY A 393 -12.76 -24.69 -24.59
N LEU A 394 -13.97 -24.12 -24.72
CA LEU A 394 -14.56 -23.76 -26.02
C LEU A 394 -14.25 -22.30 -26.38
N ARG A 395 -14.29 -21.41 -25.39
CA ARG A 395 -14.15 -19.96 -25.61
C ARG A 395 -12.71 -19.55 -25.92
N GLN A 396 -11.72 -20.15 -25.26
CA GLN A 396 -10.30 -19.77 -25.42
C GLN A 396 -9.80 -19.96 -26.86
N PRO A 397 -10.00 -21.11 -27.54
CA PRO A 397 -9.59 -21.26 -28.94
C PRO A 397 -10.45 -20.41 -29.89
N MET A 398 -11.77 -20.35 -29.70
CA MET A 398 -12.68 -19.57 -30.56
C MET A 398 -12.38 -18.07 -30.52
N PHE A 399 -12.38 -17.47 -29.32
CA PHE A 399 -12.15 -16.05 -29.17
C PHE A 399 -10.66 -15.67 -29.19
N GLY A 400 -9.75 -16.59 -28.89
CA GLY A 400 -8.32 -16.39 -29.13
C GLY A 400 -7.99 -16.25 -30.62
N LEU A 401 -8.59 -17.09 -31.47
CA LEU A 401 -8.45 -16.98 -32.92
C LEU A 401 -9.13 -15.72 -33.47
N LEU A 402 -10.39 -15.47 -33.07
CA LEU A 402 -11.12 -14.25 -33.47
C LEU A 402 -10.41 -12.99 -32.97
N GLY A 403 -9.87 -12.98 -31.75
CA GLY A 403 -9.11 -11.87 -31.19
C GLY A 403 -7.77 -11.62 -31.89
N ARG A 404 -7.19 -12.61 -32.57
CA ARG A 404 -6.00 -12.44 -33.42
C ARG A 404 -6.36 -11.94 -34.81
N VAL A 405 -7.36 -12.55 -35.44
CA VAL A 405 -7.74 -12.33 -36.85
C VAL A 405 -8.62 -11.10 -37.05
N TYR A 406 -9.48 -10.76 -36.08
CA TYR A 406 -10.40 -9.62 -36.22
C TYR A 406 -9.59 -8.31 -36.29
N PRO A 407 -9.86 -7.44 -37.28
CA PRO A 407 -9.12 -6.20 -37.45
C PRO A 407 -9.35 -5.26 -36.26
N LYS A 408 -8.30 -4.55 -35.84
CA LYS A 408 -8.41 -3.52 -34.81
C LYS A 408 -9.02 -2.27 -35.46
N ALA A 409 -10.32 -2.32 -35.70
CA ALA A 409 -11.08 -1.28 -36.40
C ALA A 409 -11.42 -0.12 -35.43
N ASP A 410 -10.38 0.54 -34.91
CA ASP A 410 -10.52 1.64 -33.95
C ASP A 410 -11.32 2.83 -34.54
N TRP A 411 -11.42 2.90 -35.88
CA TRP A 411 -12.19 3.87 -36.67
C TRP A 411 -13.69 3.52 -36.83
N ALA A 412 -14.13 2.29 -36.54
CA ALA A 412 -15.51 1.84 -36.76
C ALA A 412 -16.45 2.17 -35.57
N PRO A 413 -17.78 2.18 -35.74
CA PRO A 413 -18.74 2.31 -34.64
C PRO A 413 -18.54 1.25 -33.55
N ARG A 414 -18.88 1.58 -32.28
CA ARG A 414 -18.61 0.73 -31.09
C ARG A 414 -19.06 -0.72 -31.24
N VAL A 415 -20.18 -0.96 -31.93
CA VAL A 415 -20.75 -2.30 -32.17
C VAL A 415 -19.87 -3.19 -33.07
N PHE A 416 -18.98 -2.61 -33.88
CA PHE A 416 -18.04 -3.32 -34.76
C PHE A 416 -16.63 -3.42 -34.18
N ARG A 417 -16.37 -2.86 -32.98
CA ARG A 417 -15.08 -2.95 -32.29
C ARG A 417 -15.00 -4.23 -31.43
N ALA A 418 -15.13 -5.38 -32.07
CA ALA A 418 -15.24 -6.66 -31.37
C ALA A 418 -13.89 -7.29 -30.96
N LYS A 419 -12.76 -6.83 -31.51
CA LYS A 419 -11.43 -7.40 -31.22
C LYS A 419 -11.10 -7.42 -29.73
N THR A 420 -11.29 -6.30 -29.05
CA THR A 420 -11.04 -6.16 -27.61
C THR A 420 -11.99 -7.01 -26.78
N THR A 421 -13.25 -7.13 -27.21
CA THR A 421 -14.25 -8.00 -26.58
C THR A 421 -13.87 -9.47 -26.72
N PHE A 422 -13.46 -9.92 -27.91
CA PHE A 422 -12.99 -11.30 -28.11
C PHE A 422 -11.73 -11.60 -27.32
N GLN A 423 -10.76 -10.68 -27.29
CA GLN A 423 -9.57 -10.85 -26.46
C GLN A 423 -9.92 -10.92 -24.96
N ALA A 424 -10.88 -10.14 -24.47
CA ALA A 424 -11.38 -10.24 -23.10
C ALA A 424 -12.10 -11.58 -22.84
N MET A 425 -12.91 -12.03 -23.79
CA MET A 425 -13.65 -13.30 -23.73
C MET A 425 -12.79 -14.56 -23.85
N ALA A 426 -11.50 -14.43 -24.21
CA ALA A 426 -10.56 -15.55 -24.24
C ALA A 426 -9.82 -15.77 -22.90
N ARG A 427 -9.89 -14.81 -21.97
CA ARG A 427 -9.13 -14.79 -20.70
C ARG A 427 -9.88 -15.40 -19.54
N ASP A 428 -9.19 -16.12 -18.65
CA ASP A 428 -9.76 -16.48 -17.35
C ASP A 428 -10.10 -15.24 -16.49
N ALA A 429 -10.85 -15.43 -15.40
CA ALA A 429 -11.30 -14.34 -14.54
C ALA A 429 -10.12 -13.49 -14.03
N THR A 430 -9.09 -14.15 -13.53
CA THR A 430 -7.87 -13.53 -12.98
C THR A 430 -7.10 -12.75 -14.05
N GLU A 431 -6.85 -13.33 -15.23
CA GLU A 431 -6.15 -12.66 -16.32
C GLU A 431 -6.92 -11.45 -16.84
N ALA A 432 -8.25 -11.56 -16.98
CA ALA A 432 -9.06 -10.42 -17.40
C ALA A 432 -9.05 -9.31 -16.36
N TYR A 433 -9.10 -9.66 -15.08
CA TYR A 433 -9.04 -8.68 -14.00
C TYR A 433 -7.69 -7.96 -13.99
N PHE A 434 -6.58 -8.71 -14.00
CA PHE A 434 -5.22 -8.18 -14.13
C PHE A 434 -5.07 -7.23 -15.34
N HIS A 435 -5.58 -7.64 -16.50
CA HIS A 435 -5.56 -6.81 -17.70
C HIS A 435 -6.36 -5.51 -17.56
N SER A 436 -7.42 -5.51 -16.75
CA SER A 436 -8.25 -4.32 -16.50
C SER A 436 -7.59 -3.30 -15.57
N VAL A 437 -6.74 -3.77 -14.64
CA VAL A 437 -6.02 -2.93 -13.67
C VAL A 437 -4.59 -2.58 -14.10
N SER A 438 -4.03 -3.28 -15.08
CA SER A 438 -2.68 -3.00 -15.58
C SER A 438 -2.58 -1.61 -16.21
N ILE A 439 -1.61 -0.80 -15.75
CA ILE A 439 -1.28 0.52 -16.32
C ILE A 439 -0.71 0.33 -17.73
N LEU A 440 0.36 -0.46 -17.87
CA LEU A 440 0.86 -0.90 -19.17
C LEU A 440 0.47 -2.36 -19.37
N ARG A 441 -0.29 -2.62 -20.43
CA ARG A 441 -0.67 -3.98 -20.83
C ARG A 441 0.53 -4.76 -21.38
N GLY A 442 0.45 -6.08 -21.36
CA GLY A 442 1.55 -6.97 -21.78
C GLY A 442 2.08 -6.69 -23.19
N ASP A 443 1.23 -6.30 -24.14
CA ASP A 443 1.67 -5.93 -25.50
C ASP A 443 2.51 -4.64 -25.53
N MET A 444 2.21 -3.69 -24.64
CA MET A 444 2.99 -2.46 -24.46
C MET A 444 4.29 -2.75 -23.72
N ARG A 445 4.25 -3.52 -22.63
CA ARG A 445 5.44 -3.92 -21.86
C ARG A 445 6.43 -4.69 -22.72
N HIS A 446 5.95 -5.61 -23.55
CA HIS A 446 6.80 -6.35 -24.50
C HIS A 446 7.54 -5.43 -25.47
N LYS A 447 6.90 -4.36 -25.97
CA LYS A 447 7.55 -3.37 -26.85
C LYS A 447 8.46 -2.39 -26.09
N LEU A 448 8.09 -2.09 -24.85
CA LEU A 448 8.80 -1.16 -23.98
C LEU A 448 10.17 -1.68 -23.57
N PHE A 449 10.27 -2.97 -23.24
CA PHE A 449 11.53 -3.53 -22.79
C PHE A 449 12.50 -3.87 -23.93
N SER A 450 13.80 -3.81 -23.64
CA SER A 450 14.85 -4.29 -24.51
C SER A 450 14.80 -5.83 -24.64
N ALA A 451 15.44 -6.37 -25.67
CA ALA A 451 15.55 -7.83 -25.83
C ALA A 451 16.29 -8.48 -24.66
N ASP A 452 17.37 -7.86 -24.20
CA ASP A 452 18.19 -8.35 -23.10
C ASP A 452 17.42 -8.36 -21.78
N PHE A 453 16.60 -7.34 -21.53
CA PHE A 453 15.74 -7.31 -20.34
C PHE A 453 14.66 -8.39 -20.38
N ARG A 454 14.00 -8.59 -21.53
CA ARG A 454 13.04 -9.69 -21.69
C ARG A 454 13.68 -11.06 -21.47
N ASN A 455 14.93 -11.26 -21.90
CA ASN A 455 15.67 -12.50 -21.63
C ASN A 455 15.93 -12.68 -20.13
N LYS A 456 16.27 -11.60 -19.40
CA LYS A 456 16.47 -11.63 -17.93
C LYS A 456 15.19 -11.94 -17.16
N LEU A 457 14.02 -11.56 -17.66
CA LEU A 457 12.74 -11.93 -17.06
C LEU A 457 12.50 -13.45 -17.08
N GLY A 458 13.15 -14.19 -18.00
CA GLY A 458 13.04 -15.65 -18.05
C GLY A 458 11.62 -16.16 -18.27
N GLY A 459 10.74 -15.34 -18.86
CA GLY A 459 9.32 -15.66 -19.06
C GLY A 459 8.38 -15.27 -17.92
N TYR A 460 8.88 -14.62 -16.86
CA TYR A 460 8.04 -14.06 -15.80
C TYR A 460 7.08 -12.99 -16.34
N ASP A 461 5.82 -13.03 -15.87
CA ASP A 461 4.81 -11.99 -16.12
C ASP A 461 4.21 -11.56 -14.77
N ALA A 462 3.94 -10.26 -14.60
CA ALA A 462 3.28 -9.74 -13.40
C ALA A 462 1.89 -10.38 -13.13
N LEU A 463 1.27 -11.01 -14.13
CA LEU A 463 0.08 -11.85 -13.95
C LEU A 463 0.30 -12.99 -12.93
N ASP A 464 1.53 -13.48 -12.78
CA ASP A 464 1.84 -14.55 -11.83
C ASP A 464 1.61 -14.11 -10.38
N VAL A 465 1.72 -12.81 -10.06
CA VAL A 465 1.31 -12.26 -8.76
C VAL A 465 -0.18 -12.49 -8.52
N PHE A 466 -1.02 -12.18 -9.52
CA PHE A 466 -2.47 -12.33 -9.42
C PHE A 466 -2.87 -13.81 -9.36
N ARG A 467 -2.20 -14.68 -10.12
CA ARG A 467 -2.46 -16.12 -10.09
C ARG A 467 -2.13 -16.74 -8.73
N ARG A 468 -1.02 -16.34 -8.09
CA ARG A 468 -0.67 -16.80 -6.73
C ARG A 468 -1.76 -16.44 -5.73
N HIS A 469 -2.25 -15.20 -5.74
CA HIS A 469 -3.32 -14.79 -4.83
C HIS A 469 -4.66 -15.43 -5.17
N ALA A 470 -5.04 -15.51 -6.45
CA ALA A 470 -6.27 -16.17 -6.87
C ALA A 470 -6.35 -17.64 -6.44
N ALA A 471 -5.21 -18.36 -6.44
CA ALA A 471 -5.14 -19.73 -5.96
C ALA A 471 -5.44 -19.88 -4.46
N ASN A 472 -5.26 -18.81 -3.66
CA ASN A 472 -5.52 -18.78 -2.22
C ASN A 472 -6.88 -18.16 -1.85
N ALA A 473 -7.61 -17.58 -2.81
CA ALA A 473 -8.85 -16.85 -2.54
C ALA A 473 -10.01 -17.75 -2.08
N ASP A 474 -9.98 -19.04 -2.43
CA ASP A 474 -10.95 -20.07 -2.04
C ASP A 474 -12.41 -19.65 -2.26
N THR A 475 -12.73 -19.12 -3.44
CA THR A 475 -14.08 -18.65 -3.78
C THR A 475 -14.36 -18.79 -5.28
N ASP A 476 -15.59 -19.17 -5.60
CA ASP A 476 -16.12 -19.19 -6.97
C ASP A 476 -16.92 -17.92 -7.31
N ASP A 477 -17.16 -17.03 -6.33
CA ASP A 477 -17.89 -15.79 -6.58
C ASP A 477 -16.96 -14.76 -7.26
N PRO A 478 -17.38 -14.20 -8.42
CA PRO A 478 -16.51 -13.33 -9.20
C PRO A 478 -16.26 -11.96 -8.55
N LEU A 479 -17.15 -11.48 -7.66
CA LEU A 479 -16.89 -10.26 -6.91
C LEU A 479 -15.89 -10.55 -5.79
N ALA A 480 -16.12 -11.61 -5.02
CA ALA A 480 -15.22 -12.04 -3.95
C ALA A 480 -13.79 -12.25 -4.45
N LEU A 481 -13.61 -12.92 -5.59
CA LEU A 481 -12.29 -13.13 -6.20
C LEU A 481 -11.55 -11.80 -6.44
N ILE A 482 -12.19 -10.85 -7.11
CA ILE A 482 -11.52 -9.57 -7.43
C ILE A 482 -11.38 -8.65 -6.22
N GLN A 483 -12.28 -8.73 -5.23
CA GLN A 483 -12.10 -8.07 -3.93
C GLN A 483 -10.88 -8.64 -3.20
N TYR A 484 -10.74 -9.97 -3.14
CA TYR A 484 -9.57 -10.62 -2.56
C TYR A 484 -8.27 -10.20 -3.27
N LEU A 485 -8.27 -10.18 -4.60
CA LEU A 485 -7.12 -9.73 -5.38
C LEU A 485 -6.75 -8.27 -5.09
N ASP A 486 -7.73 -7.36 -5.02
CA ASP A 486 -7.46 -5.96 -4.66
C ASP A 486 -6.98 -5.82 -3.21
N LEU A 487 -7.56 -6.55 -2.24
CA LEU A 487 -7.09 -6.56 -0.86
C LEU A 487 -5.64 -7.04 -0.72
N LYS A 488 -5.19 -7.97 -1.58
CA LYS A 488 -3.83 -8.52 -1.55
C LYS A 488 -2.82 -7.78 -2.43
N THR A 489 -3.28 -7.00 -3.40
CA THR A 489 -2.40 -6.32 -4.35
C THR A 489 -2.57 -4.81 -4.32
N TYR A 490 -3.73 -4.30 -4.72
CA TYR A 490 -3.99 -2.87 -4.88
C TYR A 490 -4.01 -2.11 -3.56
N LEU A 491 -4.73 -2.61 -2.55
CA LEU A 491 -4.81 -1.98 -1.23
C LEU A 491 -3.43 -1.86 -0.58
N VAL A 492 -2.68 -2.97 -0.58
CA VAL A 492 -1.38 -3.07 0.08
C VAL A 492 -0.30 -2.32 -0.69
N GLY A 493 -0.20 -2.55 -2.01
CA GLY A 493 0.86 -2.00 -2.84
C GLY A 493 0.65 -0.55 -3.27
N ASP A 494 -0.60 -0.11 -3.42
CA ASP A 494 -0.95 1.22 -3.92
C ASP A 494 -1.47 2.13 -2.80
N ILE A 495 -2.66 1.81 -2.26
CA ILE A 495 -3.40 2.71 -1.37
C ILE A 495 -2.65 2.94 -0.06
N ASN A 496 -2.28 1.87 0.66
CA ASN A 496 -1.59 1.97 1.94
C ASN A 496 -0.22 2.63 1.78
N THR A 497 0.52 2.27 0.73
CA THR A 497 1.83 2.85 0.44
C THR A 497 1.69 4.36 0.19
N LYS A 498 0.73 4.78 -0.63
CA LYS A 498 0.44 6.20 -0.89
C LYS A 498 0.12 6.96 0.37
N VAL A 499 -0.86 6.48 1.14
CA VAL A 499 -1.34 7.19 2.32
C VAL A 499 -0.26 7.26 3.39
N ASP A 500 0.43 6.15 3.68
CA ASP A 500 1.50 6.14 4.67
C ASP A 500 2.64 7.08 4.28
N ARG A 501 3.18 6.99 3.05
CA ARG A 501 4.32 7.81 2.64
C ARG A 501 3.97 9.29 2.60
N ALA A 502 2.82 9.64 2.01
CA ALA A 502 2.39 11.03 1.91
C ALA A 502 2.07 11.66 3.27
N SER A 503 1.38 10.94 4.16
CA SER A 503 1.06 11.44 5.50
C SER A 503 2.30 11.57 6.37
N MET A 504 3.19 10.58 6.33
CA MET A 504 4.37 10.58 7.16
C MET A 504 5.46 11.53 6.68
N ALA A 505 5.44 11.97 5.42
CA ALA A 505 6.26 13.11 4.97
C ALA A 505 5.99 14.40 5.79
N HIS A 506 4.84 14.48 6.43
CA HIS A 506 4.41 15.61 7.26
C HIS A 506 4.24 15.21 8.73
N SER A 507 4.73 14.05 9.16
CA SER A 507 4.54 13.56 10.53
C SER A 507 3.05 13.56 10.95
N LEU A 508 2.16 13.19 10.02
CA LEU A 508 0.73 13.06 10.24
C LEU A 508 0.37 11.59 10.30
N GLU A 509 -0.30 11.16 11.37
CA GLU A 509 -0.85 9.80 11.43
C GLU A 509 -2.22 9.75 10.75
N VAL A 510 -2.35 8.84 9.78
CA VAL A 510 -3.65 8.51 9.18
C VAL A 510 -4.15 7.18 9.74
N ARG A 511 -5.44 7.12 10.05
CA ARG A 511 -6.17 5.96 10.56
C ARG A 511 -7.35 5.65 9.65
N GLU A 512 -7.55 4.38 9.31
CA GLU A 512 -8.53 3.93 8.31
C GLU A 512 -9.63 3.07 8.97
N PRO A 513 -10.77 3.64 9.41
CA PRO A 513 -11.85 2.89 10.04
C PRO A 513 -12.50 1.83 9.15
N LEU A 514 -12.52 2.05 7.84
CA LEU A 514 -13.12 1.09 6.90
C LEU A 514 -12.22 -0.13 6.64
N MET A 515 -10.98 -0.09 7.15
CA MET A 515 -10.00 -1.20 7.12
C MET A 515 -9.91 -1.93 8.46
N ASP A 516 -10.90 -1.80 9.33
CA ASP A 516 -10.93 -2.62 10.55
C ASP A 516 -11.13 -4.09 10.20
N HIS A 517 -10.20 -4.96 10.61
CA HIS A 517 -10.23 -6.37 10.20
C HIS A 517 -11.53 -7.08 10.60
N LYS A 518 -12.16 -6.73 11.75
CA LYS A 518 -13.45 -7.31 12.14
C LYS A 518 -14.60 -6.84 11.25
N LEU A 519 -14.54 -5.60 10.74
CA LEU A 519 -15.48 -5.10 9.74
C LEU A 519 -15.27 -5.80 8.39
N VAL A 520 -14.01 -5.94 7.96
CA VAL A 520 -13.65 -6.60 6.68
C VAL A 520 -14.05 -8.07 6.70
N GLU A 521 -13.76 -8.80 7.78
CA GLU A 521 -14.16 -10.21 7.96
C GLU A 521 -15.67 -10.37 7.87
N TRP A 522 -16.43 -9.53 8.59
CA TRP A 522 -17.89 -9.56 8.51
C TRP A 522 -18.40 -9.26 7.10
N LEU A 523 -17.88 -8.23 6.43
CA LEU A 523 -18.24 -7.93 5.03
C LEU A 523 -17.90 -9.10 4.09
N ALA A 524 -16.84 -9.86 4.35
CA ALA A 524 -16.47 -11.03 3.55
C ALA A 524 -17.47 -12.20 3.70
N THR A 525 -18.24 -12.24 4.79
CA THR A 525 -19.34 -13.20 4.97
C THR A 525 -20.64 -12.83 4.27
N LEU A 526 -20.83 -11.56 3.89
CA LEU A 526 -22.08 -11.10 3.29
C LEU A 526 -22.18 -11.45 1.80
N PRO A 527 -23.38 -11.83 1.29
CA PRO A 527 -23.62 -12.05 -0.13
C PRO A 527 -23.22 -10.85 -1.00
N SER A 528 -22.59 -11.12 -2.14
CA SER A 528 -22.13 -10.09 -3.09
C SER A 528 -23.23 -9.13 -3.56
N GLY A 529 -24.50 -9.58 -3.58
CA GLY A 529 -25.66 -8.75 -3.91
C GLY A 529 -25.94 -7.59 -2.94
N LEU A 530 -25.47 -7.67 -1.69
CA LEU A 530 -25.56 -6.56 -0.74
C LEU A 530 -24.48 -5.49 -1.00
N LYS A 531 -23.38 -5.86 -1.67
CA LYS A 531 -22.28 -4.93 -1.99
C LYS A 531 -22.54 -4.22 -3.32
N ILE A 532 -22.98 -4.97 -4.34
CA ILE A 532 -23.27 -4.46 -5.68
C ILE A 532 -24.67 -4.93 -6.12
N GLN A 533 -25.55 -3.96 -6.40
CA GLN A 533 -26.88 -4.21 -6.92
C GLN A 533 -27.10 -3.48 -8.25
N GLY A 534 -27.24 -4.25 -9.34
CA GLY A 534 -27.37 -3.69 -10.68
C GLY A 534 -26.17 -2.82 -11.07
N ASN A 535 -26.42 -1.54 -11.36
CA ASN A 535 -25.36 -0.56 -11.65
C ASN A 535 -24.87 0.17 -10.40
N GLU A 536 -25.33 -0.17 -9.21
CA GLU A 536 -24.94 0.49 -7.97
C GLU A 536 -23.89 -0.32 -7.20
N GLY A 537 -22.73 0.29 -6.96
CA GLY A 537 -21.73 -0.21 -6.01
C GLY A 537 -21.86 0.47 -4.64
N LYS A 538 -21.23 -0.10 -3.62
CA LYS A 538 -21.37 0.29 -2.21
C LYS A 538 -22.84 0.30 -1.75
N TYR A 539 -23.65 -0.64 -2.25
CA TYR A 539 -25.09 -0.61 -2.07
C TYR A 539 -25.49 -0.61 -0.58
N LEU A 540 -25.05 -1.63 0.17
CA LEU A 540 -25.26 -1.71 1.63
C LEU A 540 -24.73 -0.47 2.35
N PHE A 541 -23.54 0.02 1.98
CA PHE A 541 -22.92 1.16 2.64
C PHE A 541 -23.74 2.44 2.46
N LYS A 542 -24.19 2.72 1.25
CA LYS A 542 -25.06 3.88 0.98
C LYS A 542 -26.38 3.77 1.71
N LYS A 543 -27.02 2.60 1.68
CA LYS A 543 -28.29 2.36 2.40
C LYS A 543 -28.15 2.56 3.90
N ALA A 544 -27.06 2.13 4.50
CA ALA A 544 -26.79 2.41 5.90
C ALA A 544 -26.57 3.89 6.20
N MET A 545 -26.04 4.65 5.24
CA MET A 545 -25.71 6.05 5.42
C MET A 545 -26.83 7.04 5.03
N GLU A 546 -27.92 6.60 4.40
CA GLU A 546 -29.10 7.44 4.06
C GLU A 546 -29.65 8.28 5.23
N PRO A 547 -29.73 7.77 6.48
CA PRO A 547 -30.20 8.58 7.61
C PRO A 547 -29.23 9.72 7.99
N PHE A 548 -27.95 9.56 7.64
CA PHE A 548 -26.86 10.42 8.11
C PHE A 548 -26.44 11.43 7.04
N LEU A 549 -26.41 11.02 5.77
CA LEU A 549 -25.89 11.81 4.66
C LEU A 549 -26.96 12.13 3.62
N PRO A 550 -26.89 13.30 2.96
CA PRO A 550 -27.84 13.66 1.93
C PRO A 550 -27.61 12.87 0.63
N ASP A 551 -28.68 12.66 -0.14
CA ASP A 551 -28.66 11.84 -1.36
C ASP A 551 -27.68 12.34 -2.43
N ASP A 552 -27.46 13.66 -2.50
CA ASP A 552 -26.52 14.31 -3.41
C ASP A 552 -25.05 14.00 -3.10
N VAL A 553 -24.73 13.63 -1.85
CA VAL A 553 -23.42 13.13 -1.41
C VAL A 553 -23.32 11.62 -1.61
N LEU A 554 -24.39 10.87 -1.31
CA LEU A 554 -24.38 9.41 -1.38
C LEU A 554 -24.38 8.85 -2.81
N TYR A 555 -25.18 9.44 -3.70
CA TYR A 555 -25.48 8.86 -5.02
C TYR A 555 -24.81 9.60 -6.18
N ARG A 556 -23.94 10.58 -5.90
CA ARG A 556 -23.16 11.28 -6.94
C ARG A 556 -22.20 10.35 -7.68
N PRO A 557 -21.88 10.68 -8.94
CA PRO A 557 -20.74 10.07 -9.62
C PRO A 557 -19.45 10.33 -8.82
N LYS A 558 -18.68 9.26 -8.60
CA LYS A 558 -17.34 9.34 -8.00
C LYS A 558 -16.43 10.18 -8.90
N MET A 559 -15.83 11.23 -8.35
CA MET A 559 -14.69 11.90 -8.99
C MET A 559 -13.40 11.38 -8.35
N GLY A 560 -12.34 11.28 -9.14
CA GLY A 560 -11.06 10.78 -8.66
C GLY A 560 -10.13 11.92 -8.30
N PHE A 561 -9.17 11.64 -7.43
CA PHE A 561 -7.99 12.47 -7.18
C PHE A 561 -7.02 12.46 -8.37
N SER A 562 -7.47 12.87 -9.55
CA SER A 562 -6.67 12.83 -10.78
C SER A 562 -6.04 14.18 -11.10
N VAL A 563 -4.77 14.17 -11.51
CA VAL A 563 -4.06 15.35 -12.01
C VAL A 563 -4.04 15.39 -13.55
N PRO A 564 -4.00 16.57 -14.19
CA PRO A 564 -4.14 16.69 -15.64
C PRO A 564 -2.82 16.40 -16.39
N LEU A 565 -2.26 15.20 -16.21
CA LEU A 565 -0.97 14.76 -16.78
C LEU A 565 -0.84 15.05 -18.28
N ALA A 566 -1.90 14.78 -19.06
CA ALA A 566 -1.89 15.01 -20.51
C ALA A 566 -1.65 16.48 -20.87
N ARG A 567 -2.18 17.42 -20.08
CA ARG A 567 -1.95 18.86 -20.27
C ARG A 567 -0.52 19.21 -19.88
N TRP A 568 -0.02 18.65 -18.78
CA TRP A 568 1.34 18.91 -18.30
C TRP A 568 2.39 18.44 -19.31
N PHE A 569 2.29 17.20 -19.78
CA PHE A 569 3.30 16.59 -20.65
C PHE A 569 3.25 17.08 -22.10
N ARG A 570 2.16 17.74 -22.51
CA ARG A 570 2.08 18.45 -23.81
C ARG A 570 2.46 19.93 -23.71
N GLY A 571 2.42 20.50 -22.51
CA GLY A 571 2.71 21.90 -22.24
C GLY A 571 3.93 22.07 -21.33
N PRO A 572 3.74 22.48 -20.07
CA PRO A 572 4.83 22.95 -19.20
C PRO A 572 5.92 21.91 -18.91
N LEU A 573 5.58 20.62 -18.88
CA LEU A 573 6.52 19.52 -18.63
C LEU A 573 7.00 18.81 -19.89
N LYS A 574 6.65 19.32 -21.08
CA LYS A 574 6.97 18.67 -22.36
C LYS A 574 8.47 18.35 -22.49
N GLN A 575 9.32 19.33 -22.24
CA GLN A 575 10.77 19.15 -22.39
C GLN A 575 11.33 18.23 -21.28
N ARG A 576 10.91 18.44 -20.03
CA ARG A 576 11.32 17.59 -18.89
C ARG A 576 11.01 16.11 -19.11
N VAL A 577 9.81 15.78 -19.58
CA VAL A 577 9.44 14.39 -19.90
C VAL A 577 10.30 13.83 -21.03
N ARG A 578 10.55 14.64 -22.08
CA ARG A 578 11.40 14.23 -23.19
C ARG A 578 12.81 13.91 -22.71
N ASP A 579 13.40 14.79 -21.91
CA ASP A 579 14.77 14.66 -21.42
C ASP A 579 14.93 13.51 -20.42
N ALA A 580 13.94 13.29 -19.54
CA ALA A 580 13.97 12.17 -18.61
C ALA A 580 13.80 10.83 -19.36
N VAL A 581 12.77 10.71 -20.19
CA VAL A 581 12.44 9.45 -20.87
C VAL A 581 13.48 9.08 -21.94
N LEU A 582 14.04 10.06 -22.63
CA LEU A 582 15.07 9.85 -23.65
C LEU A 582 16.48 10.18 -23.13
N GLY A 583 16.65 10.36 -21.83
CA GLY A 583 17.92 10.72 -21.22
C GLY A 583 18.90 9.56 -21.13
N GLU A 584 20.11 9.87 -20.67
CA GLU A 584 21.15 8.88 -20.39
C GLU A 584 20.80 8.00 -19.19
N THR A 585 20.08 8.53 -18.18
CA THR A 585 19.67 7.77 -16.98
C THR A 585 18.97 6.46 -17.35
N LEU A 586 17.89 6.54 -18.14
CA LEU A 586 17.15 5.34 -18.57
C LEU A 586 17.93 4.52 -19.59
N ALA A 587 18.70 5.15 -20.47
CA ALA A 587 19.51 4.43 -21.45
C ALA A 587 20.57 3.54 -20.78
N ALA A 588 21.22 4.04 -19.73
CA ALA A 588 22.25 3.33 -18.97
C ALA A 588 21.73 2.09 -18.23
N THR A 589 20.41 1.99 -18.00
CA THR A 589 19.82 0.80 -17.35
C THR A 589 19.83 -0.44 -18.26
N GLY A 590 19.85 -0.25 -19.59
CA GLY A 590 19.66 -1.34 -20.56
C GLY A 590 18.28 -2.01 -20.52
N ILE A 591 17.33 -1.49 -19.73
CA ILE A 591 15.99 -2.09 -19.55
C ILE A 591 15.07 -1.80 -20.74
N PHE A 592 15.21 -0.62 -21.36
CA PHE A 592 14.21 -0.08 -22.28
C PHE A 592 14.63 -0.13 -23.75
N ASN A 593 13.63 -0.28 -24.62
CA ASN A 593 13.75 -0.11 -26.05
C ASN A 593 13.68 1.38 -26.42
N ARG A 594 14.83 1.95 -26.82
CA ARG A 594 14.99 3.36 -27.18
C ARG A 594 13.97 3.84 -28.22
N ASP A 595 13.75 3.07 -29.29
CA ASP A 595 12.86 3.47 -30.38
C ASP A 595 11.41 3.54 -29.92
N TYR A 596 11.01 2.62 -29.03
CA TYR A 596 9.66 2.64 -28.48
C TYR A 596 9.46 3.80 -27.50
N LEU A 597 10.46 4.14 -26.69
CA LEU A 597 10.43 5.33 -25.85
C LEU A 597 10.26 6.60 -26.69
N GLN A 598 11.01 6.73 -27.79
CA GLN A 598 10.89 7.84 -28.74
C GLN A 598 9.46 7.93 -29.31
N HIS A 599 8.89 6.80 -29.72
CA HIS A 599 7.51 6.73 -30.20
C HIS A 599 6.49 7.21 -29.16
N LEU A 600 6.60 6.76 -27.89
CA LEU A 600 5.68 7.16 -26.83
C LEU A 600 5.70 8.68 -26.61
N VAL A 601 6.90 9.26 -26.55
CA VAL A 601 7.08 10.71 -26.34
C VAL A 601 6.53 11.50 -27.52
N ASP A 602 6.92 11.17 -28.76
CA ASP A 602 6.53 11.95 -29.94
C ASP A 602 5.02 11.84 -30.22
N ALA A 603 4.44 10.64 -30.10
CA ALA A 603 3.01 10.45 -30.29
C ALA A 603 2.17 11.17 -29.23
N HIS A 604 2.68 11.27 -27.99
CA HIS A 604 2.00 12.00 -26.93
C HIS A 604 2.04 13.51 -27.14
N GLN A 605 3.23 14.04 -27.41
CA GLN A 605 3.49 15.46 -27.53
C GLN A 605 2.90 16.08 -28.79
N SER A 606 2.78 15.30 -29.88
CA SER A 606 2.06 15.70 -31.09
C SER A 606 0.53 15.66 -30.95
N GLY A 607 0.01 15.04 -29.89
CA GLY A 607 -1.42 14.81 -29.70
C GLY A 607 -1.99 13.64 -30.51
N ALA A 608 -1.16 12.90 -31.25
CA ALA A 608 -1.60 11.74 -32.02
C ALA A 608 -2.23 10.64 -31.14
N ARG A 609 -1.72 10.46 -29.92
CA ARG A 609 -2.27 9.54 -28.93
C ARG A 609 -2.01 9.99 -27.50
N ASP A 610 -2.85 9.58 -26.55
CA ASP A 610 -2.57 9.79 -25.13
C ASP A 610 -1.73 8.64 -24.56
N TYR A 611 -0.59 8.99 -23.97
CA TYR A 611 0.35 8.09 -23.29
C TYR A 611 0.74 8.67 -21.92
N SER A 612 -0.14 9.48 -21.30
CA SER A 612 0.13 10.13 -20.03
C SER A 612 0.50 9.13 -18.93
N ALA A 613 -0.27 8.06 -18.77
CA ALA A 613 0.01 7.04 -17.75
C ALA A 613 1.36 6.35 -17.98
N PRO A 614 1.68 5.78 -19.17
CA PRO A 614 3.01 5.23 -19.43
C PRO A 614 4.18 6.20 -19.24
N LEU A 615 4.02 7.46 -19.68
CA LEU A 615 5.07 8.48 -19.52
C LEU A 615 5.28 8.87 -18.07
N TRP A 616 4.21 8.93 -17.26
CA TRP A 616 4.31 9.14 -15.81
C TRP A 616 5.02 7.99 -15.12
N THR A 617 4.67 6.73 -15.44
CA THR A 617 5.36 5.54 -14.93
C THR A 617 6.86 5.57 -15.29
N LEU A 618 7.22 5.94 -16.52
CA LEU A 618 8.62 6.08 -16.92
C LEU A 618 9.33 7.22 -16.18
N LEU A 619 8.66 8.35 -15.98
CA LEU A 619 9.21 9.51 -15.26
C LEU A 619 9.52 9.18 -13.80
N MET A 620 8.60 8.50 -13.11
CA MET A 620 8.80 8.10 -11.71
C MET A 620 9.90 7.04 -11.57
N PHE A 621 10.00 6.10 -12.53
CA PHE A 621 11.11 5.15 -12.58
C PHE A 621 12.46 5.84 -12.82
N GLU A 622 12.51 6.78 -13.77
CA GLU A 622 13.72 7.58 -14.04
C GLU A 622 14.17 8.33 -12.80
N ALA A 623 13.24 9.03 -12.13
CA ALA A 623 13.55 9.79 -10.94
C ALA A 623 14.09 8.91 -9.81
N PHE A 624 13.53 7.70 -9.64
CA PHE A 624 14.07 6.71 -8.71
C PHE A 624 15.51 6.29 -9.08
N VAL A 625 15.77 5.93 -10.33
CA VAL A 625 17.12 5.51 -10.78
C VAL A 625 18.13 6.65 -10.61
N ARG A 626 17.73 7.86 -10.97
CA ARG A 626 18.55 9.08 -10.81
C ARG A 626 18.91 9.35 -9.36
N ASN A 627 17.95 9.23 -8.44
CA ASN A 627 18.17 9.49 -7.02
C ASN A 627 19.05 8.42 -6.33
N ASN A 628 19.09 7.20 -6.87
CA ASN A 628 19.80 6.08 -6.27
C ASN A 628 21.13 5.72 -6.96
N GLY A 629 21.51 6.50 -7.97
CA GLY A 629 22.72 6.31 -8.75
C GLY A 629 22.62 5.13 -9.73
N SER A 630 23.34 5.23 -10.84
CA SER A 630 23.46 4.18 -11.86
C SER A 630 24.35 3.02 -11.40
N THR A 631 24.05 2.37 -10.28
CA THR A 631 24.65 1.06 -9.96
C THR A 631 24.24 -0.02 -10.96
N GLY A 632 23.23 0.24 -11.80
CA GLY A 632 22.78 -0.68 -12.84
C GLY A 632 23.75 -0.95 -13.99
N ALA A 633 24.76 -0.11 -14.24
CA ALA A 633 25.68 -0.35 -15.37
C ALA A 633 26.73 -1.43 -15.06
N ASP A 634 27.33 -1.41 -13.86
CA ASP A 634 28.34 -2.39 -13.46
C ASP A 634 27.74 -3.65 -12.81
N SER A 635 26.51 -3.59 -12.29
CA SER A 635 25.88 -4.73 -11.61
C SER A 635 25.05 -5.64 -12.52
N ILE A 636 24.86 -5.27 -13.78
CA ILE A 636 24.12 -6.04 -14.78
C ILE A 636 25.07 -6.77 -15.76
N ALA A 637 26.33 -6.34 -15.84
CA ALA A 637 27.33 -6.87 -16.77
C ALA A 637 28.17 -8.06 -16.23
N SER A 638 28.28 -8.24 -14.91
CA SER A 638 29.14 -9.31 -14.33
C SER A 638 28.38 -10.62 -14.13
N GLY A 639 27.99 -11.24 -15.24
CA GLY A 639 27.34 -12.56 -15.28
C GLY A 639 28.00 -13.51 -16.26
N VAL A 640 29.30 -13.39 -16.54
CA VAL A 640 30.04 -14.32 -17.40
C VAL A 640 31.47 -14.53 -16.87
N ALA A 641 31.71 -15.77 -16.41
CA ALA A 641 32.97 -16.49 -16.32
C ALA A 641 34.20 -15.86 -15.63
N CYS A 642 34.56 -16.44 -14.48
CA CYS A 642 35.95 -16.78 -14.16
C CYS A 642 35.98 -18.15 -13.45
N ASN A 643 35.89 -19.21 -14.26
CA ASN A 643 36.35 -20.54 -13.88
C ASN A 643 37.83 -20.64 -14.29
N GLY A 644 38.71 -20.71 -13.29
CA GLY A 644 40.11 -21.08 -13.41
C GLY A 644 40.62 -21.28 -11.99
N GLY A 645 40.64 -22.49 -11.44
CA GLY A 645 41.33 -23.65 -11.99
C GLY A 645 42.78 -23.66 -11.49
N ALA A 646 42.97 -23.69 -10.17
CA ALA A 646 44.29 -23.92 -9.56
C ALA A 646 44.47 -25.42 -9.34
N VAL A 647 45.25 -26.03 -10.22
CA VAL A 647 45.77 -27.39 -10.09
C VAL A 647 47.12 -27.32 -9.37
N TYR A 648 47.29 -28.14 -8.34
CA TYR A 648 48.53 -28.42 -7.64
C TYR A 648 49.64 -28.93 -8.60
N ALA A 649 50.89 -28.46 -8.42
CA ALA A 649 52.08 -29.32 -8.26
C ALA A 649 53.40 -28.52 -8.23
N ALA A 650 54.25 -28.90 -7.26
CA ALA A 650 55.70 -28.65 -7.08
C ALA A 650 56.17 -27.22 -6.79
#